data_AF-A0A8S4PA23-F1
#
_entry.id   AF-A0A8S4PA23-F1
#
_cell.length_a   1.000
_cell.length_b   1.000
_cell.length_c   1.000
_cell.angle_alpha   90.00
_cell.angle_beta   90.00
_cell.angle_gamma   90.00
#
_symmetry.space_group_name_H-M   'P 1'
#
loop_
_entity.id
_entity.type
_entity.pdbx_description
1 polymer ?
#
loop_
_entity_poly.entity_id
_entity_poly.type
_entity_poly.pdbx_seq_one_letter_code
_entity_poly.pdbx_strand_id
1 'polypeptide(L)'
;MTITEEDINVTTISDGKDTPTKGSNGHLLNSYSGTDETSFVNQNGSNGHHLNSYSGTDETSSDERNGYRAIKNGDIEASKNDAAGKEPYDNLDEPNPNCCIAAIGRAQGTLDAFYKTHGTLIWRVIGAILLLGYAAYFGYAMYHRFGDEGSVRLLAMTGFAVFCVAYSLIKTHLGDHIYNGCIEPVVGFLVKHWKYLKWVGVFLIVGGFTAYIIADIAIKYSTNLISLSGMVVFILLLFIFSHNPARVRWRPVFFGLTLQMVFALLILRTSAGCETFKWLGSRVSEFLAHTDAGSRFVFGDSFEDHRFAFKILPVVIFFSCFISVLYYLGVMQLVIGKVAWVMQATMGTTAAESVNAAGNIFVGMTEAPLLIRPLINDMTKSELHAVMTGGFATIAGSVLASFILFGVPANHLLSASVMAAPAALATSKLFYPETEESKTTATNVQVMEKSDHTNIIEAASSGASSAISLVANIGANLIAFLAMLAFINATLTWFGARVGLEPPNYPALTFQFIMSYLLWPAAFLMGVRWQDCRTVAQLIGVKTFLNEFVAYTDLGVIINNRRALQNYTMIYNETGIEQRSNGDIFLGNTNTTLVGGVIEERSEVISTYALCGFANIGAIGIMLGGLGSMAPNRKGELSKMAVRAMIAGMTANFLTASIAGLLYQGSVSKC
;
A
#
# COMPACT_ATOMS: atom_id res chain seq x y z
N MET A 1 16.88 20.70 20.46
CA MET A 1 18.34 20.46 20.52
C MET A 1 18.71 20.31 21.99
N THR A 2 18.49 19.11 22.50
CA THR A 2 18.86 18.61 23.83
C THR A 2 18.67 17.11 23.71
N ILE A 3 19.70 16.31 24.01
CA ILE A 3 19.69 14.86 23.82
C ILE A 3 19.72 14.23 25.21
N THR A 4 18.91 13.21 25.44
CA THR A 4 18.84 12.42 26.67
C THR A 4 19.59 11.11 26.50
N GLU A 5 20.14 10.55 27.58
CA GLU A 5 21.19 9.53 27.55
C GLU A 5 20.78 8.11 27.07
N GLU A 6 19.56 7.93 26.56
CA GLU A 6 19.05 6.62 26.11
C GLU A 6 19.49 6.22 24.69
N ASP A 7 20.08 7.12 23.89
CA ASP A 7 20.58 6.83 22.53
C ASP A 7 21.83 5.91 22.49
N ILE A 8 22.36 5.48 23.65
CA ILE A 8 23.60 4.70 23.76
C ILE A 8 23.31 3.26 24.18
N ASN A 9 22.81 2.44 23.26
CA ASN A 9 22.86 0.98 23.37
C ASN A 9 23.00 0.30 21.99
N VAL A 10 24.23 0.30 21.47
CA VAL A 10 24.59 -0.46 20.26
C VAL A 10 24.87 -1.92 20.64
N THR A 11 24.28 -2.85 19.90
CA THR A 11 24.38 -4.31 20.15
C THR A 11 25.82 -4.82 20.10
N THR A 12 26.38 -5.16 21.26
CA THR A 12 27.64 -5.90 21.38
C THR A 12 27.42 -7.40 21.23
N ILE A 13 27.82 -7.98 20.09
CA ILE A 13 28.08 -9.42 20.01
C ILE A 13 29.50 -9.64 20.57
N SER A 14 29.59 -10.26 21.74
CA SER A 14 30.88 -10.56 22.39
C SER A 14 31.20 -12.05 22.25
N ASP A 15 32.26 -12.37 21.51
CA ASP A 15 32.81 -13.73 21.48
C ASP A 15 33.32 -14.14 22.87
N GLY A 16 32.77 -15.23 23.41
CA GLY A 16 33.16 -15.81 24.70
C GLY A 16 33.94 -17.10 24.51
N LYS A 17 35.27 -17.02 24.38
CA LYS A 17 36.12 -18.19 24.68
C LYS A 17 36.23 -18.33 26.19
N ASP A 18 35.93 -19.52 26.71
CA ASP A 18 36.87 -20.25 27.56
C ASP A 18 36.40 -21.69 27.82
N THR A 19 37.37 -22.61 27.92
CA THR A 19 37.15 -23.99 28.36
C THR A 19 38.03 -24.29 29.57
N PRO A 20 37.47 -25.00 30.56
CA PRO A 20 38.27 -25.89 31.39
C PRO A 20 37.76 -27.33 31.35
N THR A 21 38.64 -28.27 31.68
CA THR A 21 38.40 -29.73 31.62
C THR A 21 38.39 -30.37 33.02
N LYS A 22 38.08 -31.68 33.08
CA LYS A 22 37.83 -32.58 34.24
C LYS A 22 36.34 -32.59 34.70
N GLY A 23 35.77 -33.72 35.14
CA GLY A 23 36.25 -35.12 35.11
C GLY A 23 35.80 -35.98 36.30
N SER A 24 35.71 -37.31 36.08
CA SER A 24 35.42 -38.39 37.05
C SER A 24 33.95 -38.85 37.19
N ASN A 25 33.79 -40.07 37.72
CA ASN A 25 32.58 -40.90 37.75
C ASN A 25 31.82 -40.83 39.09
N GLY A 26 30.54 -41.22 39.11
CA GLY A 26 29.75 -41.46 40.32
C GLY A 26 28.47 -42.27 40.03
N HIS A 27 28.04 -43.13 40.96
CA HIS A 27 26.98 -44.15 40.77
C HIS A 27 26.01 -44.16 41.98
N LEU A 28 24.72 -44.52 41.76
CA LEU A 28 23.74 -44.99 42.77
C LEU A 28 23.24 -43.91 43.79
N LEU A 29 22.09 -43.96 44.46
CA LEU A 29 20.90 -44.87 44.61
C LEU A 29 19.68 -43.97 44.94
N ASN A 30 18.41 -44.23 44.59
CA ASN A 30 17.39 -45.16 45.15
C ASN A 30 16.16 -45.08 44.20
N SER A 31 15.36 -46.09 43.86
CA SER A 31 14.65 -47.16 44.62
C SER A 31 13.34 -46.71 45.31
N TYR A 32 12.20 -47.14 44.73
CA TYR A 32 10.97 -47.64 45.40
C TYR A 32 10.07 -48.33 44.34
N SER A 33 9.02 -49.05 44.75
CA SER A 33 8.49 -50.24 44.02
C SER A 33 6.96 -50.39 43.98
N GLY A 34 6.45 -51.04 42.92
CA GLY A 34 5.07 -51.54 42.75
C GLY A 34 4.45 -51.06 41.42
N THR A 35 3.93 -51.85 40.46
CA THR A 35 3.23 -53.17 40.40
C THR A 35 1.87 -53.22 41.11
N ASP A 36 0.78 -53.70 40.52
CA ASP A 36 0.38 -53.89 39.10
C ASP A 36 -1.15 -54.22 39.06
N GLU A 37 -1.67 -54.69 37.91
CA GLU A 37 -2.97 -55.40 37.74
C GLU A 37 -4.27 -54.58 37.93
N THR A 38 -5.43 -54.96 37.35
CA THR A 38 -5.80 -56.09 36.44
C THR A 38 -6.47 -55.61 35.15
N SER A 39 -6.42 -56.44 34.10
CA SER A 39 -7.22 -56.34 32.87
C SER A 39 -8.10 -57.59 32.65
N PHE A 40 -9.07 -57.55 31.72
CA PHE A 40 -9.83 -58.72 31.26
C PHE A 40 -10.13 -58.65 29.75
N VAL A 41 -10.17 -59.80 29.06
CA VAL A 41 -10.01 -59.95 27.58
C VAL A 41 -10.83 -61.14 27.00
N ASN A 42 -11.06 -61.15 25.67
CA ASN A 42 -11.84 -62.11 24.82
C ASN A 42 -13.37 -61.91 24.88
N GLN A 43 -14.21 -62.19 23.84
CA GLN A 43 -14.06 -62.61 22.43
C GLN A 43 -15.36 -62.22 21.66
N ASN A 44 -15.59 -62.28 20.33
CA ASN A 44 -14.90 -62.72 19.10
C ASN A 44 -15.52 -61.88 17.92
N GLY A 45 -15.33 -62.05 16.59
CA GLY A 45 -14.51 -62.94 15.77
C GLY A 45 -14.86 -62.85 14.26
N SER A 46 -13.87 -63.08 13.38
CA SER A 46 -13.94 -63.35 11.92
C SER A 46 -14.34 -62.27 10.87
N ASN A 47 -13.41 -62.11 9.91
CA ASN A 47 -13.45 -61.64 8.51
C ASN A 47 -14.80 -61.75 7.74
N GLY A 48 -15.11 -60.97 6.67
CA GLY A 48 -14.37 -59.93 5.91
C GLY A 48 -14.54 -60.10 4.37
N HIS A 49 -14.32 -59.07 3.50
CA HIS A 49 -13.83 -59.19 2.10
C HIS A 49 -13.79 -57.86 1.27
N HIS A 50 -12.73 -57.76 0.43
CA HIS A 50 -12.43 -56.99 -0.81
C HIS A 50 -13.06 -55.65 -1.26
N LEU A 51 -12.19 -54.89 -1.93
CA LEU A 51 -12.38 -53.70 -2.78
C LEU A 51 -12.22 -54.06 -4.28
N ASN A 52 -12.68 -53.14 -5.15
CA ASN A 52 -12.36 -52.96 -6.58
C ASN A 52 -12.84 -53.97 -7.64
N SER A 53 -13.58 -53.46 -8.64
CA SER A 53 -13.26 -53.61 -10.07
C SER A 53 -14.00 -52.53 -10.91
N TYR A 54 -13.88 -52.57 -12.25
CA TYR A 54 -14.01 -51.42 -13.18
C TYR A 54 -15.27 -51.48 -14.09
N SER A 55 -15.42 -50.46 -14.97
CA SER A 55 -16.41 -50.30 -16.09
C SER A 55 -17.85 -49.90 -15.70
N GLY A 56 -18.64 -49.22 -16.54
CA GLY A 56 -18.38 -48.58 -17.86
C GLY A 56 -19.62 -48.62 -18.79
N THR A 57 -19.84 -47.61 -19.64
CA THR A 57 -20.93 -47.48 -20.67
C THR A 57 -22.39 -47.46 -20.12
N ASP A 58 -23.42 -46.86 -20.74
CA ASP A 58 -23.49 -45.85 -21.82
C ASP A 58 -24.84 -45.08 -21.84
N GLU A 59 -24.86 -43.98 -22.59
CA GLU A 59 -25.97 -43.32 -23.35
C GLU A 59 -27.43 -43.12 -22.85
N THR A 60 -27.95 -41.89 -23.11
CA THR A 60 -29.36 -41.50 -23.46
C THR A 60 -30.49 -41.61 -22.42
N SER A 61 -31.60 -40.83 -22.47
CA SER A 61 -31.94 -39.56 -23.18
C SER A 61 -33.20 -38.91 -22.53
N SER A 62 -33.54 -37.67 -22.95
CA SER A 62 -34.88 -37.04 -22.86
C SER A 62 -35.47 -36.76 -21.45
N ASP A 63 -36.26 -35.71 -21.20
CA ASP A 63 -36.80 -34.68 -22.11
C ASP A 63 -36.96 -33.29 -21.45
N GLU A 64 -37.39 -32.31 -22.25
CA GLU A 64 -37.74 -30.91 -21.93
C GLU A 64 -38.66 -30.71 -20.68
N ARG A 65 -38.81 -29.52 -20.05
CA ARG A 65 -39.05 -28.20 -20.70
C ARG A 65 -38.97 -26.99 -19.74
N ASN A 66 -38.57 -25.85 -20.31
CA ASN A 66 -38.64 -24.42 -19.89
C ASN A 66 -39.50 -23.97 -18.69
N GLY A 67 -39.17 -22.81 -18.09
CA GLY A 67 -40.23 -22.04 -17.38
C GLY A 67 -39.98 -20.67 -16.75
N TYR A 68 -38.76 -20.26 -16.38
CA TYR A 68 -38.59 -19.00 -15.62
C TYR A 68 -38.90 -17.73 -16.44
N ARG A 69 -39.93 -16.98 -16.05
CA ARG A 69 -40.07 -15.54 -16.38
C ARG A 69 -40.82 -14.75 -15.32
N ALA A 70 -40.25 -13.61 -14.95
CA ALA A 70 -40.72 -12.73 -13.88
C ALA A 70 -41.97 -11.90 -14.24
N ILE A 71 -42.61 -11.29 -13.23
CA ILE A 71 -43.21 -9.96 -13.36
C ILE A 71 -43.25 -9.21 -12.00
N LYS A 72 -42.74 -7.98 -12.05
CA LYS A 72 -42.99 -6.72 -11.29
C LYS A 72 -43.54 -6.72 -9.85
N ASN A 73 -43.02 -5.77 -9.07
CA ASN A 73 -43.72 -5.15 -7.93
C ASN A 73 -45.04 -4.49 -8.38
N GLY A 74 -46.04 -4.53 -7.50
CA GLY A 74 -47.26 -3.72 -7.57
C GLY A 74 -47.96 -3.68 -6.22
N ASP A 75 -48.21 -2.46 -5.74
CA ASP A 75 -49.31 -2.02 -4.87
C ASP A 75 -49.65 -2.83 -3.60
N ILE A 76 -49.31 -2.25 -2.44
CA ILE A 76 -49.83 -2.66 -1.14
C ILE A 76 -51.17 -1.96 -0.91
N GLU A 77 -52.27 -2.59 -1.31
CA GLU A 77 -53.59 -2.25 -0.79
C GLU A 77 -53.95 -3.14 0.42
N ALA A 78 -54.66 -2.57 1.39
CA ALA A 78 -54.95 -3.23 2.65
C ALA A 78 -56.18 -4.14 2.53
N SER A 79 -56.07 -5.37 3.05
CA SER A 79 -57.24 -6.18 3.42
C SER A 79 -57.16 -6.58 4.88
N LYS A 80 -58.31 -6.56 5.54
CA LYS A 80 -58.57 -7.04 6.89
C LYS A 80 -59.35 -8.34 6.80
N ASN A 81 -59.28 -9.16 7.86
CA ASN A 81 -60.21 -10.25 8.17
C ASN A 81 -60.16 -11.45 7.18
N ASP A 82 -60.37 -12.70 7.57
CA ASP A 82 -60.52 -13.30 8.91
C ASP A 82 -59.73 -14.63 8.98
N ALA A 83 -59.31 -15.02 10.19
CA ALA A 83 -58.72 -16.34 10.45
C ALA A 83 -59.55 -17.04 11.54
N ALA A 84 -60.21 -18.14 11.18
CA ALA A 84 -61.10 -18.88 12.06
C ALA A 84 -60.58 -20.31 12.33
N GLY A 85 -60.72 -20.77 13.58
CA GLY A 85 -60.73 -22.19 13.92
C GLY A 85 -59.39 -22.81 14.37
N LYS A 86 -59.12 -22.73 15.67
CA LYS A 86 -58.79 -23.92 16.50
C LYS A 86 -59.02 -23.59 17.98
N GLU A 87 -59.54 -24.58 18.71
CA GLU A 87 -60.00 -24.47 20.11
C GLU A 87 -59.46 -25.67 20.93
N PRO A 88 -59.68 -25.79 22.26
CA PRO A 88 -58.65 -26.24 23.22
C PRO A 88 -58.73 -27.77 23.51
N TYR A 89 -57.96 -28.39 24.41
CA TYR A 89 -57.42 -27.97 25.71
C TYR A 89 -56.09 -28.68 26.05
N ASP A 90 -55.29 -28.08 26.95
CA ASP A 90 -55.02 -28.69 28.25
C ASP A 90 -54.42 -27.67 29.23
N ASN A 91 -54.75 -27.77 30.53
CA ASN A 91 -54.32 -26.84 31.56
C ASN A 91 -53.24 -27.45 32.46
N LEU A 92 -52.14 -26.72 32.67
CA LEU A 92 -51.30 -26.76 33.86
C LEU A 92 -50.94 -25.33 34.23
N ASP A 93 -51.11 -24.97 35.51
CA ASP A 93 -51.13 -23.58 35.95
C ASP A 93 -49.75 -22.98 36.26
N GLU A 94 -49.60 -21.71 35.86
CA GLU A 94 -48.67 -20.70 36.41
C GLU A 94 -47.14 -20.87 36.17
N PRO A 95 -46.34 -19.77 36.21
CA PRO A 95 -46.74 -18.40 36.52
C PRO A 95 -47.08 -17.53 35.29
N ASN A 96 -48.18 -16.80 35.45
CA ASN A 96 -48.51 -15.53 34.80
C ASN A 96 -47.26 -14.70 34.40
N PRO A 97 -47.10 -14.26 33.13
CA PRO A 97 -45.95 -13.45 32.72
C PRO A 97 -45.97 -12.12 33.48
N ASN A 98 -45.13 -12.03 34.52
CA ASN A 98 -45.13 -11.01 35.56
C ASN A 98 -45.67 -9.66 35.08
N CYS A 99 -46.55 -9.01 35.85
CA CYS A 99 -47.06 -7.67 35.52
C CYS A 99 -45.92 -6.69 35.18
N CYS A 100 -44.76 -6.83 35.85
CA CYS A 100 -43.51 -6.13 35.52
C CYS A 100 -42.99 -6.41 34.11
N ILE A 101 -42.95 -7.66 33.63
CA ILE A 101 -42.52 -8.02 32.27
C ILE A 101 -43.52 -7.48 31.24
N ALA A 102 -44.83 -7.59 31.48
CA ALA A 102 -45.85 -7.02 30.61
C ALA A 102 -45.79 -5.48 30.58
N ALA A 103 -45.49 -4.83 31.71
CA ALA A 103 -45.28 -3.40 31.80
C ALA A 103 -43.97 -2.96 31.12
N ILE A 104 -42.88 -3.73 31.26
CA ILE A 104 -41.62 -3.50 30.54
C ILE A 104 -41.84 -3.65 29.03
N GLY A 105 -42.58 -4.66 28.57
CA GLY A 105 -42.92 -4.83 27.16
C GLY A 105 -43.77 -3.66 26.61
N ARG A 106 -44.73 -3.16 27.39
CA ARG A 106 -45.49 -1.94 27.04
C ARG A 106 -44.60 -0.69 27.03
N ALA A 107 -43.73 -0.53 28.03
CA ALA A 107 -42.79 0.60 28.13
C ALA A 107 -41.80 0.60 26.97
N GLN A 108 -41.22 -0.57 26.63
CA GLN A 108 -40.38 -0.79 25.45
C GLN A 108 -41.15 -0.51 24.17
N GLY A 109 -42.40 -0.98 24.04
CA GLY A 109 -43.26 -0.67 22.89
C GLY A 109 -43.52 0.82 22.72
N THR A 110 -43.79 1.56 23.80
CA THR A 110 -43.95 3.02 23.76
C THR A 110 -42.63 3.77 23.54
N LEU A 111 -41.50 3.27 24.05
CA LEU A 111 -40.17 3.84 23.81
C LEU A 111 -39.70 3.63 22.37
N ASP A 112 -39.92 2.44 21.81
CA ASP A 112 -39.62 2.10 20.42
C ASP A 112 -40.55 2.86 19.45
N ALA A 113 -41.85 3.00 19.77
CA ALA A 113 -42.73 3.89 19.04
C ALA A 113 -42.27 5.35 19.08
N PHE A 114 -41.97 5.88 20.27
CA PHE A 114 -41.46 7.25 20.45
C PHE A 114 -40.13 7.47 19.73
N TYR A 115 -39.21 6.50 19.77
CA TYR A 115 -37.93 6.53 19.07
C TYR A 115 -38.09 6.40 17.54
N LYS A 116 -39.09 5.64 17.05
CA LYS A 116 -39.42 5.61 15.61
C LYS A 116 -40.06 6.92 15.13
N THR A 117 -40.89 7.57 15.95
CA THR A 117 -41.50 8.87 15.61
C THR A 117 -40.53 10.05 15.73
N HIS A 118 -39.64 10.06 16.73
CA HIS A 118 -38.78 11.21 17.05
C HIS A 118 -37.27 10.95 16.93
N GLY A 119 -36.82 9.74 16.59
CA GLY A 119 -35.39 9.37 16.58
C GLY A 119 -34.51 10.28 15.73
N THR A 120 -34.99 10.74 14.58
CA THR A 120 -34.28 11.70 13.73
C THR A 120 -34.17 13.10 14.35
N LEU A 121 -35.14 13.52 15.17
CA LEU A 121 -35.08 14.75 15.95
C LEU A 121 -34.14 14.58 17.16
N ILE A 122 -34.24 13.45 17.87
CA ILE A 122 -33.39 13.10 19.01
C ILE A 122 -31.91 13.09 18.60
N TRP A 123 -31.56 12.41 17.51
CA TRP A 123 -30.18 12.40 16.99
C TRP A 123 -29.70 13.77 16.51
N ARG A 124 -30.58 14.62 15.97
CA ARG A 124 -30.24 16.02 15.64
C ARG A 124 -29.97 16.87 16.90
N VAL A 125 -30.76 16.69 17.96
CA VAL A 125 -30.57 17.39 19.24
C VAL A 125 -29.29 16.91 19.94
N ILE A 126 -29.04 15.60 20.01
CA ILE A 126 -27.80 15.03 20.54
C ILE A 126 -26.59 15.53 19.72
N GLY A 127 -26.67 15.49 18.39
CA GLY A 127 -25.63 16.02 17.51
C GLY A 127 -25.36 17.51 17.71
N ALA A 128 -26.41 18.32 17.90
CA ALA A 128 -26.28 19.74 18.19
C ALA A 128 -25.64 20.01 19.56
N ILE A 129 -26.01 19.26 20.60
CA ILE A 129 -25.41 19.36 21.94
C ILE A 129 -23.93 18.97 21.89
N LEU A 130 -23.58 17.87 21.22
CA LEU A 130 -22.20 17.44 21.05
C LEU A 130 -21.37 18.46 20.24
N LEU A 131 -21.94 19.05 19.18
CA LEU A 131 -21.28 20.07 18.37
C LEU A 131 -21.11 21.40 19.13
N LEU A 132 -22.07 21.79 19.97
CA LEU A 132 -21.94 22.95 20.86
C LEU A 132 -20.89 22.73 21.96
N GLY A 133 -20.90 21.55 22.60
CA GLY A 133 -19.87 21.17 23.58
C GLY A 133 -18.47 21.13 22.95
N TYR A 134 -18.36 20.60 21.73
CA TYR A 134 -17.12 20.61 20.95
C TYR A 134 -16.68 22.02 20.57
N ALA A 135 -17.59 22.90 20.15
CA ALA A 135 -17.27 24.30 19.84
C ALA A 135 -16.79 25.08 21.08
N ALA A 136 -17.39 24.83 22.25
CA ALA A 136 -16.95 25.38 23.53
C ALA A 136 -15.56 24.88 23.93
N TYR A 137 -15.32 23.56 23.83
CA TYR A 137 -14.00 22.95 24.05
C TYR A 137 -12.95 23.53 23.09
N PHE A 138 -13.28 23.64 21.80
CA PHE A 138 -12.40 24.21 20.78
C PHE A 138 -12.03 25.66 21.10
N GLY A 139 -13.01 26.52 21.39
CA GLY A 139 -12.77 27.90 21.77
C GLY A 139 -11.89 28.03 23.03
N TYR A 140 -12.14 27.19 24.04
CA TYR A 140 -11.31 27.14 25.26
C TYR A 140 -9.88 26.66 24.99
N ALA A 141 -9.69 25.63 24.16
CA ALA A 141 -8.37 25.14 23.77
C ALA A 141 -7.57 26.20 23.00
N MET A 142 -8.21 26.87 22.04
CA MET A 142 -7.60 27.98 21.29
C MET A 142 -7.27 29.17 22.20
N TYR A 143 -8.06 29.45 23.23
CA TYR A 143 -7.78 30.52 24.20
C TYR A 143 -6.61 30.18 25.14
N HIS A 144 -6.59 28.96 25.72
CA HIS A 144 -5.63 28.61 26.76
C HIS A 144 -4.21 28.33 26.22
N ARG A 145 -4.08 27.73 25.04
CA ARG A 145 -2.77 27.33 24.48
C ARG A 145 -2.64 27.60 22.98
N PHE A 146 -2.93 28.81 22.54
CA PHE A 146 -2.67 29.16 21.14
C PHE A 146 -1.18 29.03 20.80
N GLY A 147 -0.86 28.43 19.65
CA GLY A 147 0.52 28.19 19.20
C GLY A 147 1.19 26.91 19.72
N ASP A 148 0.60 26.19 20.68
CA ASP A 148 1.03 24.82 21.03
C ASP A 148 0.70 23.87 19.85
N GLU A 149 1.54 22.85 19.60
CA GLU A 149 1.37 21.98 18.42
C GLU A 149 0.03 21.24 18.47
N GLY A 150 -0.42 20.83 19.66
CA GLY A 150 -1.75 20.25 19.88
C GLY A 150 -2.90 21.16 19.46
N SER A 151 -2.76 22.48 19.67
CA SER A 151 -3.75 23.48 19.26
C SER A 151 -3.72 23.71 17.76
N VAL A 152 -2.54 23.73 17.12
CA VAL A 152 -2.42 23.82 15.66
C VAL A 152 -2.99 22.57 14.98
N ARG A 153 -2.74 21.36 15.52
CA ARG A 153 -3.36 20.10 15.08
C ARG A 153 -4.90 20.19 15.17
N LEU A 154 -5.45 20.68 16.28
CA LEU A 154 -6.90 20.82 16.48
C LEU A 154 -7.52 21.89 15.53
N LEU A 155 -6.85 23.02 15.34
CA LEU A 155 -7.25 24.06 14.38
C LEU A 155 -7.27 23.53 12.94
N ALA A 156 -6.28 22.75 12.53
CA ALA A 156 -6.24 22.13 11.20
C ALA A 156 -7.36 21.10 11.01
N MET A 157 -7.59 20.22 12.00
CA MET A 157 -8.68 19.24 11.99
C MET A 157 -10.05 19.91 11.89
N THR A 158 -10.32 20.93 12.71
CA THR A 158 -11.58 21.70 12.67
C THR A 158 -11.75 22.47 11.37
N GLY A 159 -10.70 23.16 10.90
CA GLY A 159 -10.72 23.87 9.63
C GLY A 159 -11.05 22.95 8.45
N PHE A 160 -10.47 21.76 8.41
CA PHE A 160 -10.77 20.75 7.39
C PHE A 160 -12.20 20.19 7.52
N ALA A 161 -12.66 19.85 8.72
CA ALA A 161 -14.02 19.37 8.96
C ALA A 161 -15.08 20.42 8.57
N VAL A 162 -14.89 21.67 8.98
CA VAL A 162 -15.75 22.80 8.61
C VAL A 162 -15.69 23.06 7.10
N PHE A 163 -14.51 22.99 6.48
CA PHE A 163 -14.37 23.10 5.02
C PHE A 163 -15.13 21.98 4.28
N CYS A 164 -15.05 20.73 4.73
CA CYS A 164 -15.80 19.62 4.14
C CYS A 164 -17.32 19.78 4.31
N VAL A 165 -17.80 20.21 5.48
CA VAL A 165 -19.22 20.50 5.71
C VAL A 165 -19.69 21.68 4.86
N ALA A 166 -18.94 22.78 4.83
CA ALA A 166 -19.25 23.95 4.00
C ALA A 166 -19.25 23.61 2.51
N TYR A 167 -18.25 22.86 2.02
CA TYR A 167 -18.20 22.37 0.64
C TYR A 167 -19.40 21.47 0.31
N SER A 168 -19.81 20.60 1.24
CA SER A 168 -21.01 19.76 1.09
C SER A 168 -22.29 20.61 0.97
N LEU A 169 -22.49 21.56 1.90
CA LEU A 169 -23.64 22.46 1.92
C LEU A 169 -23.71 23.38 0.69
N ILE A 170 -22.57 23.95 0.28
CA ILE A 170 -22.45 24.74 -0.95
C ILE A 170 -22.81 23.87 -2.15
N LYS A 171 -22.35 22.61 -2.21
CA LYS A 171 -22.70 21.68 -3.29
C LYS A 171 -24.19 21.32 -3.30
N THR A 172 -24.85 21.11 -2.15
CA THR A 172 -26.27 20.73 -2.12
C THR A 172 -27.25 21.89 -2.26
N HIS A 173 -26.90 23.11 -1.84
CA HIS A 173 -27.83 24.26 -1.86
C HIS A 173 -27.50 25.31 -2.92
N LEU A 174 -26.22 25.49 -3.27
CA LEU A 174 -25.77 26.46 -4.27
C LEU A 174 -25.13 25.79 -5.50
N GLY A 175 -25.01 24.45 -5.53
CA GLY A 175 -24.29 23.71 -6.56
C GLY A 175 -24.74 24.07 -7.97
N ASP A 176 -26.04 23.95 -8.25
CA ASP A 176 -26.62 24.23 -9.57
C ASP A 176 -26.58 25.74 -9.91
N HIS A 177 -26.69 26.62 -8.90
CA HIS A 177 -26.65 28.07 -9.13
C HIS A 177 -25.24 28.58 -9.41
N ILE A 178 -24.23 28.05 -8.72
CA ILE A 178 -22.81 28.29 -9.01
C ILE A 178 -22.41 27.63 -10.34
N TYR A 179 -22.94 26.43 -10.62
CA TYR A 179 -22.69 25.77 -11.89
C TYR A 179 -23.23 26.60 -13.05
N ASN A 180 -24.54 26.84 -13.13
CA ASN A 180 -25.15 27.56 -14.24
C ASN A 180 -24.72 29.05 -14.29
N GLY A 181 -24.54 29.69 -13.13
CA GLY A 181 -24.24 31.12 -13.03
C GLY A 181 -22.77 31.50 -13.24
N CYS A 182 -21.82 30.61 -12.96
CA CYS A 182 -20.38 30.92 -13.00
C CYS A 182 -19.54 29.86 -13.74
N ILE A 183 -19.80 28.57 -13.53
CA ILE A 183 -18.99 27.51 -14.13
C ILE A 183 -19.39 27.28 -15.60
N GLU A 184 -20.68 27.19 -15.91
CA GLU A 184 -21.22 26.97 -17.26
C GLU A 184 -20.78 28.04 -18.28
N PRO A 185 -20.88 29.37 -18.03
CA PRO A 185 -20.39 30.36 -18.99
C PRO A 185 -18.87 30.26 -19.20
N VAL A 186 -18.10 29.97 -18.14
CA VAL A 186 -16.65 29.78 -18.23
C VAL A 186 -16.30 28.49 -18.98
N VAL A 187 -16.98 27.37 -18.68
CA VAL A 187 -16.80 26.08 -19.37
C VAL A 187 -17.24 26.17 -20.84
N GLY A 188 -18.35 26.85 -21.13
CA GLY A 188 -18.81 27.12 -22.50
C GLY A 188 -17.78 27.92 -23.30
N PHE A 189 -17.19 28.96 -22.70
CA PHE A 189 -16.07 29.70 -23.29
C PHE A 189 -14.81 28.81 -23.48
N LEU A 190 -14.40 28.08 -22.45
CA LEU A 190 -13.26 27.16 -22.48
C LEU A 190 -13.42 26.08 -23.55
N VAL A 191 -14.61 25.48 -23.70
CA VAL A 191 -14.95 24.46 -24.70
C VAL A 191 -14.93 25.08 -26.10
N LYS A 192 -15.59 26.24 -26.29
CA LYS A 192 -15.62 26.97 -27.58
C LYS A 192 -14.21 27.33 -28.08
N HIS A 193 -13.30 27.69 -27.18
CA HIS A 193 -11.92 28.05 -27.51
C HIS A 193 -10.91 26.92 -27.29
N TRP A 194 -11.35 25.71 -26.88
CA TRP A 194 -10.47 24.61 -26.44
C TRP A 194 -9.43 24.20 -27.47
N LYS A 195 -9.79 24.22 -28.77
CA LYS A 195 -8.89 23.89 -29.88
C LYS A 195 -7.63 24.76 -29.89
N TYR A 196 -7.74 26.03 -29.50
CA TYR A 196 -6.60 26.96 -29.40
C TYR A 196 -6.00 26.94 -27.99
N LEU A 197 -6.84 27.02 -26.97
CA LEU A 197 -6.41 27.12 -25.57
C LEU A 197 -5.62 25.89 -25.10
N LYS A 198 -5.93 24.69 -25.63
CA LYS A 198 -5.14 23.47 -25.41
C LYS A 198 -3.70 23.63 -25.89
N TRP A 199 -3.47 24.19 -27.08
CA TRP A 199 -2.12 24.39 -27.61
C TRP A 199 -1.36 25.50 -26.86
N VAL A 200 -2.04 26.59 -26.51
CA VAL A 200 -1.46 27.64 -25.63
C VAL A 200 -1.08 27.06 -24.28
N GLY A 201 -1.95 26.28 -23.64
CA GLY A 201 -1.68 25.61 -22.35
C GLY A 201 -0.51 24.62 -22.43
N VAL A 202 -0.45 23.78 -23.46
CA VAL A 202 0.70 22.87 -23.68
C VAL A 202 1.98 23.66 -23.92
N PHE A 203 1.97 24.73 -24.70
CA PHE A 203 3.16 25.55 -24.95
C PHE A 203 3.63 26.28 -23.68
N LEU A 204 2.72 26.79 -22.85
CA LEU A 204 3.04 27.39 -21.55
C LEU A 204 3.60 26.37 -20.56
N ILE A 205 3.05 25.14 -20.50
CA ILE A 205 3.55 24.07 -19.64
C ILE A 205 4.93 23.60 -20.09
N VAL A 206 5.12 23.29 -21.38
CA VAL A 206 6.41 22.83 -21.92
C VAL A 206 7.45 23.95 -21.84
N GLY A 207 7.11 25.17 -22.22
CA GLY A 207 7.99 26.34 -22.15
C GLY A 207 8.37 26.69 -20.71
N GLY A 208 7.41 26.66 -19.78
CA GLY A 208 7.64 26.87 -18.36
C GLY A 208 8.56 25.83 -17.74
N PHE A 209 8.32 24.53 -18.00
CA PHE A 209 9.23 23.47 -17.54
C PHE A 209 10.61 23.58 -18.20
N THR A 210 10.69 23.89 -19.49
CA THR A 210 11.97 24.03 -20.20
C THR A 210 12.78 25.20 -19.62
N ALA A 211 12.16 26.36 -19.41
CA ALA A 211 12.80 27.50 -18.77
C ALA A 211 13.22 27.20 -17.33
N TYR A 212 12.38 26.52 -16.54
CA TYR A 212 12.70 26.10 -15.18
C TYR A 212 13.87 25.11 -15.13
N ILE A 213 13.86 24.08 -15.97
CA ILE A 213 14.96 23.09 -16.06
C ILE A 213 16.26 23.79 -16.48
N ILE A 214 16.24 24.71 -17.42
CA ILE A 214 17.43 25.47 -17.81
C ILE A 214 17.93 26.35 -16.64
N ALA A 215 17.06 27.18 -16.06
CA ALA A 215 17.44 28.21 -15.11
C ALA A 215 17.82 27.69 -13.71
N ASP A 216 17.13 26.64 -13.21
CA ASP A 216 17.33 26.13 -11.86
C ASP A 216 18.09 24.80 -11.80
N ILE A 217 18.12 24.02 -12.88
CA ILE A 217 18.77 22.70 -12.89
C ILE A 217 20.02 22.70 -13.78
N ALA A 218 19.91 23.00 -15.08
CA ALA A 218 21.03 22.86 -16.01
C ALA A 218 22.23 23.75 -15.67
N ILE A 219 21.98 24.98 -15.21
CA ILE A 219 23.02 25.96 -14.84
C ILE A 219 23.65 25.64 -13.46
N LYS A 220 22.88 25.09 -12.51
CA LYS A 220 23.31 24.93 -11.10
C LYS A 220 23.73 23.51 -10.74
N TYR A 221 23.10 22.51 -11.35
CA TYR A 221 23.18 21.08 -11.02
C TYR A 221 23.20 20.27 -12.33
N SER A 222 24.18 20.51 -13.20
CA SER A 222 24.26 19.89 -14.54
C SER A 222 24.23 18.35 -14.51
N THR A 223 24.71 17.72 -13.44
CA THR A 223 24.63 16.27 -13.21
C THR A 223 23.19 15.73 -13.10
N ASN A 224 22.22 16.55 -12.68
CA ASN A 224 20.81 16.16 -12.60
C ASN A 224 20.18 15.93 -13.99
N LEU A 225 20.80 16.45 -15.06
CA LEU A 225 20.33 16.23 -16.43
C LEU A 225 20.46 14.76 -16.88
N ILE A 226 21.28 13.96 -16.19
CA ILE A 226 21.35 12.50 -16.41
C ILE A 226 19.98 11.86 -16.10
N SER A 227 19.33 12.28 -15.02
CA SER A 227 17.99 11.79 -14.67
C SER A 227 16.95 12.16 -15.75
N LEU A 228 17.07 13.35 -16.36
CA LEU A 228 16.18 13.78 -17.45
C LEU A 228 16.40 12.95 -18.73
N SER A 229 17.65 12.66 -19.10
CA SER A 229 17.92 11.78 -20.26
C SER A 229 17.48 10.34 -19.97
N GLY A 230 17.59 9.88 -18.73
CA GLY A 230 17.00 8.61 -18.26
C GLY A 230 15.49 8.53 -18.49
N MET A 231 14.73 9.56 -18.12
CA MET A 231 13.28 9.60 -18.40
C MET A 231 12.99 9.42 -19.89
N VAL A 232 13.74 10.10 -20.76
CA VAL A 232 13.58 9.98 -22.21
C VAL A 232 13.92 8.56 -22.69
N VAL A 233 15.01 7.96 -22.19
CA VAL A 233 15.39 6.58 -22.52
C VAL A 233 14.33 5.57 -22.05
N PHE A 234 13.80 5.69 -20.83
CA PHE A 234 12.74 4.81 -20.34
C PHE A 234 11.44 4.93 -21.16
N ILE A 235 11.05 6.14 -21.56
CA ILE A 235 9.91 6.38 -22.47
C ILE A 235 10.17 5.75 -23.85
N LEU A 236 11.37 5.92 -24.41
CA LEU A 236 11.74 5.32 -25.70
C LEU A 236 11.75 3.79 -25.65
N LEU A 237 12.27 3.18 -24.58
CA LEU A 237 12.24 1.73 -24.39
C LEU A 237 10.81 1.19 -24.31
N LEU A 238 9.92 1.83 -23.53
CA LEU A 238 8.50 1.44 -23.49
C LEU A 238 7.79 1.67 -24.84
N PHE A 239 8.20 2.68 -25.63
CA PHE A 239 7.65 2.88 -26.97
C PHE A 239 8.11 1.79 -27.95
N ILE A 240 9.41 1.47 -27.98
CA ILE A 240 10.01 0.44 -28.85
C ILE A 240 9.42 -0.94 -28.55
N PHE A 241 9.28 -1.30 -27.28
CA PHE A 241 8.72 -2.58 -26.86
C PHE A 241 7.19 -2.55 -26.66
N SER A 242 6.51 -1.47 -27.04
CA SER A 242 5.04 -1.33 -26.95
C SER A 242 4.33 -2.43 -27.74
N HIS A 243 3.16 -2.87 -27.27
CA HIS A 243 2.37 -3.87 -27.99
C HIS A 243 1.80 -3.34 -29.32
N ASN A 244 1.48 -2.04 -29.39
CA ASN A 244 0.90 -1.39 -30.56
C ASN A 244 1.38 0.07 -30.69
N PRO A 245 2.68 0.33 -31.01
CA PRO A 245 3.26 1.69 -31.00
C PRO A 245 2.51 2.68 -31.89
N ALA A 246 1.98 2.24 -33.04
CA ALA A 246 1.17 3.07 -33.94
C ALA A 246 -0.22 3.49 -33.38
N ARG A 247 -0.64 2.95 -32.22
CA ARG A 247 -1.90 3.28 -31.54
C ARG A 247 -1.69 4.07 -30.23
N VAL A 248 -0.45 4.45 -29.89
CA VAL A 248 -0.12 5.23 -28.68
C VAL A 248 -0.89 6.56 -28.67
N ARG A 249 -1.83 6.69 -27.73
CA ARG A 249 -2.50 7.96 -27.43
C ARG A 249 -1.59 8.78 -26.52
N TRP A 250 -0.88 9.74 -27.10
CA TRP A 250 0.10 10.56 -26.37
C TRP A 250 -0.47 11.48 -25.28
N ARG A 251 -1.81 11.68 -25.21
CA ARG A 251 -2.43 12.52 -24.16
C ARG A 251 -2.23 11.92 -22.75
N PRO A 252 -2.64 10.68 -22.43
CA PRO A 252 -2.28 10.04 -21.17
C PRO A 252 -0.79 10.09 -20.87
N VAL A 253 0.07 9.76 -21.83
CA VAL A 253 1.53 9.73 -21.62
C VAL A 253 2.05 11.11 -21.20
N PHE A 254 1.78 12.15 -21.99
CA PHE A 254 2.25 13.52 -21.70
C PHE A 254 1.65 14.09 -20.40
N PHE A 255 0.34 13.92 -20.17
CA PHE A 255 -0.30 14.47 -18.97
C PHE A 255 0.04 13.71 -17.69
N GLY A 256 0.27 12.39 -17.75
CA GLY A 256 0.75 11.63 -16.60
C GLY A 256 2.18 12.03 -16.22
N LEU A 257 3.08 12.13 -17.20
CA LEU A 257 4.45 12.66 -17.02
C LEU A 257 4.43 14.10 -16.48
N THR A 258 3.50 14.94 -16.94
CA THR A 258 3.29 16.31 -16.43
C THR A 258 2.80 16.30 -14.98
N LEU A 259 1.80 15.48 -14.64
CA LEU A 259 1.23 15.42 -13.29
C LEU A 259 2.29 15.01 -12.25
N GLN A 260 3.07 13.95 -12.50
CA GLN A 260 4.14 13.57 -11.57
C GLN A 260 5.18 14.69 -11.39
N MET A 261 5.49 15.46 -12.44
CA MET A 261 6.42 16.60 -12.36
C MET A 261 5.82 17.77 -11.58
N VAL A 262 4.53 18.07 -11.76
CA VAL A 262 3.82 19.10 -10.97
C VAL A 262 3.79 18.71 -9.49
N PHE A 263 3.42 17.46 -9.17
CA PHE A 263 3.42 16.98 -7.78
C PHE A 263 4.83 16.99 -7.17
N ALA A 264 5.84 16.54 -7.90
CA ALA A 264 7.22 16.55 -7.41
C ALA A 264 7.76 17.97 -7.18
N LEU A 265 7.44 18.94 -8.04
CA LEU A 265 7.78 20.34 -7.82
C LEU A 265 7.04 20.93 -6.61
N LEU A 266 5.73 20.68 -6.48
CA LEU A 266 4.97 21.14 -5.32
C LEU A 266 5.55 20.58 -4.01
N ILE A 267 5.82 19.28 -3.95
CA ILE A 267 6.20 18.58 -2.72
C ILE A 267 7.70 18.74 -2.39
N LEU A 268 8.59 18.56 -3.37
CA LEU A 268 10.04 18.50 -3.15
C LEU A 268 10.75 19.86 -3.38
N ARG A 269 10.13 20.80 -4.10
CA ARG A 269 10.75 22.09 -4.44
C ARG A 269 10.22 23.27 -3.62
N THR A 270 8.93 23.30 -3.28
CA THR A 270 8.39 24.38 -2.44
C THR A 270 8.64 24.10 -0.96
N SER A 271 9.00 25.13 -0.18
CA SER A 271 9.20 24.99 1.27
C SER A 271 7.93 24.51 1.96
N ALA A 272 6.79 25.18 1.69
CA ALA A 272 5.50 24.83 2.26
C ALA A 272 5.07 23.39 1.93
N GLY A 273 5.24 22.93 0.69
CA GLY A 273 4.92 21.56 0.30
C GLY A 273 5.84 20.53 0.98
N CYS A 274 7.12 20.86 1.14
CA CYS A 274 8.03 19.97 1.83
C CYS A 274 7.79 19.91 3.35
N GLU A 275 7.61 21.06 4.00
CA GLU A 275 7.23 21.17 5.42
C GLU A 275 5.92 20.40 5.67
N THR A 276 4.95 20.50 4.76
CA THR A 276 3.70 19.72 4.80
C THR A 276 3.97 18.22 4.71
N PHE A 277 4.83 17.75 3.81
CA PHE A 277 5.11 16.30 3.66
C PHE A 277 6.05 15.74 4.74
N LYS A 278 6.95 16.54 5.31
CA LYS A 278 7.74 16.18 6.50
C LYS A 278 6.85 16.11 7.75
N TRP A 279 5.95 17.07 7.92
CA TRP A 279 4.92 17.02 8.97
C TRP A 279 4.02 15.81 8.79
N LEU A 280 3.42 15.60 7.61
CA LEU A 280 2.55 14.45 7.31
C LEU A 280 3.28 13.12 7.54
N GLY A 281 4.55 13.02 7.13
CA GLY A 281 5.40 11.87 7.43
C GLY A 281 5.52 11.60 8.93
N SER A 282 5.78 12.63 9.76
CA SER A 282 5.82 12.46 11.22
C SER A 282 4.46 12.10 11.82
N ARG A 283 3.35 12.61 11.28
CA ARG A 283 1.99 12.24 11.70
C ARG A 283 1.70 10.77 11.41
N VAL A 284 2.14 10.28 10.25
CA VAL A 284 2.03 8.86 9.88
C VAL A 284 2.91 8.02 10.81
N SER A 285 4.18 8.37 11.04
CA SER A 285 5.03 7.65 12.00
C SER A 285 4.44 7.58 13.42
N GLU A 286 3.92 8.70 13.95
CA GLU A 286 3.29 8.75 15.28
C GLU A 286 2.01 7.90 15.35
N PHE A 287 1.17 7.94 14.31
CA PHE A 287 -0.02 7.11 14.20
C PHE A 287 0.32 5.61 14.19
N LEU A 288 1.32 5.20 13.41
CA LEU A 288 1.72 3.80 13.28
C LEU A 288 2.34 3.24 14.57
N ALA A 289 3.04 4.08 15.34
CA ALA A 289 3.61 3.71 16.64
C ALA A 289 2.55 3.31 17.68
N HIS A 290 1.28 3.70 17.52
CA HIS A 290 0.19 3.18 18.36
C HIS A 290 -0.02 1.66 18.23
N THR A 291 0.48 1.02 17.16
CA THR A 291 0.50 -0.44 17.02
C THR A 291 1.28 -1.11 18.15
N ASP A 292 2.34 -0.49 18.67
CA ASP A 292 3.20 -1.09 19.71
C ASP A 292 2.41 -1.42 20.98
N ALA A 293 1.36 -0.66 21.31
CA ALA A 293 0.46 -0.99 22.42
C ALA A 293 -0.32 -2.30 22.19
N GLY A 294 -0.72 -2.57 20.94
CA GLY A 294 -1.35 -3.82 20.53
C GLY A 294 -0.36 -4.99 20.47
N SER A 295 0.81 -4.77 19.84
CA SER A 295 1.88 -5.78 19.78
C SER A 295 2.36 -6.19 21.17
N ARG A 296 2.59 -5.24 22.07
CA ARG A 296 3.00 -5.49 23.46
C ARG A 296 1.95 -6.27 24.25
N PHE A 297 0.65 -6.04 23.99
CA PHE A 297 -0.42 -6.81 24.61
C PHE A 297 -0.51 -8.26 24.09
N VAL A 298 -0.31 -8.47 22.78
CA VAL A 298 -0.46 -9.79 22.14
C VAL A 298 0.79 -10.66 22.25
N PHE A 299 1.98 -10.08 22.18
CA PHE A 299 3.28 -10.78 22.15
C PHE A 299 4.15 -10.56 23.40
N GLY A 300 3.68 -9.74 24.35
CA GLY A 300 4.44 -9.37 25.55
C GLY A 300 5.53 -8.32 25.29
N ASP A 301 6.34 -8.04 26.32
CA ASP A 301 7.41 -7.03 26.25
C ASP A 301 8.52 -7.40 25.25
N SER A 302 8.76 -8.69 25.01
CA SER A 302 9.74 -9.22 24.03
C SER A 302 9.35 -9.08 22.55
N PHE A 303 8.29 -8.32 22.21
CA PHE A 303 7.90 -8.10 20.81
C PHE A 303 8.99 -7.38 19.97
N GLU A 304 9.94 -6.71 20.63
CA GLU A 304 11.08 -6.06 19.98
C GLU A 304 12.23 -7.01 19.63
N ASP A 305 12.30 -8.21 20.21
CA ASP A 305 13.38 -9.17 19.93
C ASP A 305 13.31 -9.68 18.48
N HIS A 306 12.07 -9.91 18.00
CA HIS A 306 11.78 -10.38 16.64
C HIS A 306 11.06 -9.28 15.85
N ARG A 307 11.69 -8.10 15.75
CA ARG A 307 11.14 -6.85 15.17
C ARG A 307 10.30 -7.06 13.91
N PHE A 308 10.76 -7.90 12.97
CA PHE A 308 10.00 -8.16 11.75
C PHE A 308 8.63 -8.80 12.03
N ALA A 309 8.61 -9.88 12.81
CA ALA A 309 7.41 -10.67 13.05
C ALA A 309 6.42 -10.01 14.02
N PHE A 310 6.92 -9.38 15.10
CA PHE A 310 6.06 -8.92 16.20
C PHE A 310 5.98 -7.39 16.36
N LYS A 311 6.86 -6.60 15.71
CA LYS A 311 6.73 -5.14 15.63
C LYS A 311 6.26 -4.64 14.26
N ILE A 312 6.78 -5.18 13.16
CA ILE A 312 6.49 -4.68 11.80
C ILE A 312 5.22 -5.28 11.20
N LEU A 313 5.07 -6.61 11.18
CA LEU A 313 3.89 -7.26 10.58
C LEU A 313 2.54 -6.84 11.23
N PRO A 314 2.40 -6.63 12.55
CA PRO A 314 1.14 -6.18 13.15
C PRO A 314 0.68 -4.79 12.69
N VAL A 315 1.59 -3.94 12.23
CA VAL A 315 1.27 -2.59 11.73
C VAL A 315 0.44 -2.68 10.45
N VAL A 316 0.66 -3.72 9.63
CA VAL A 316 -0.17 -4.03 8.45
C VAL A 316 -1.63 -4.30 8.88
N ILE A 317 -1.84 -4.98 10.01
CA ILE A 317 -3.17 -5.32 10.56
C ILE A 317 -3.86 -4.06 11.09
N PHE A 318 -3.16 -3.27 11.91
CA PHE A 318 -3.67 -2.01 12.44
C PHE A 318 -4.03 -1.00 11.34
N PHE A 319 -3.16 -0.86 10.33
CA PHE A 319 -3.43 0.02 9.20
C PHE A 319 -4.61 -0.46 8.35
N SER A 320 -4.72 -1.76 8.04
CA SER A 320 -5.85 -2.30 7.28
C SER A 320 -7.19 -2.11 8.00
N CYS A 321 -7.22 -2.34 9.33
CA CYS A 321 -8.36 -2.00 10.20
C CYS A 321 -8.79 -0.53 10.06
N PHE A 322 -7.83 0.40 10.16
CA PHE A 322 -8.09 1.84 9.99
C PHE A 322 -8.58 2.21 8.58
N ILE A 323 -8.02 1.60 7.54
CA ILE A 323 -8.41 1.83 6.14
C ILE A 323 -9.85 1.37 5.89
N SER A 324 -10.25 0.20 6.40
CA SER A 324 -11.65 -0.27 6.30
C SER A 324 -12.63 0.67 7.03
N VAL A 325 -12.24 1.26 8.16
CA VAL A 325 -13.02 2.33 8.82
C VAL A 325 -13.14 3.57 7.93
N LEU A 326 -12.07 4.00 7.25
CA LEU A 326 -12.13 5.14 6.32
C LEU A 326 -12.97 4.86 5.05
N TYR A 327 -13.09 3.60 4.61
CA TYR A 327 -14.03 3.19 3.56
C TYR A 327 -15.49 3.18 4.05
N TYR A 328 -15.74 2.73 5.29
CA TYR A 328 -17.08 2.78 5.89
C TYR A 328 -17.57 4.23 6.08
N LEU A 329 -16.69 5.11 6.55
CA LEU A 329 -16.99 6.54 6.73
C LEU A 329 -17.09 7.33 5.42
N GLY A 330 -16.86 6.71 4.26
CA GLY A 330 -16.93 7.36 2.95
C GLY A 330 -15.73 8.26 2.61
N VAL A 331 -14.73 8.34 3.49
CA VAL A 331 -13.58 9.26 3.36
C VAL A 331 -12.69 8.86 2.19
N MET A 332 -12.43 7.57 2.01
CA MET A 332 -11.62 7.08 0.89
C MET A 332 -12.30 7.35 -0.45
N GLN A 333 -13.60 7.14 -0.56
CA GLN A 333 -14.36 7.40 -1.77
C GLN A 333 -14.34 8.91 -2.15
N LEU A 334 -14.29 9.81 -1.16
CA LEU A 334 -14.09 11.24 -1.40
C LEU A 334 -12.67 11.55 -1.92
N VAL A 335 -11.63 11.02 -1.28
CA VAL A 335 -10.22 11.28 -1.66
C VAL A 335 -9.89 10.65 -3.02
N ILE A 336 -10.14 9.35 -3.17
CA ILE A 336 -9.89 8.58 -4.39
C ILE A 336 -10.70 9.17 -5.55
N GLY A 337 -11.98 9.48 -5.35
CA GLY A 337 -12.84 10.09 -6.36
C GLY A 337 -12.34 11.45 -6.86
N LYS A 338 -11.71 12.26 -5.98
CA LYS A 338 -11.11 13.55 -6.37
C LYS A 338 -9.81 13.36 -7.15
N VAL A 339 -8.92 12.47 -6.70
CA VAL A 339 -7.65 12.21 -7.42
C VAL A 339 -7.92 11.55 -8.78
N ALA A 340 -8.85 10.59 -8.84
CA ALA A 340 -9.31 9.96 -10.07
C ALA A 340 -9.88 10.98 -11.05
N TRP A 341 -10.72 11.92 -10.59
CA TRP A 341 -11.27 12.98 -11.43
C TRP A 341 -10.19 13.91 -12.02
N VAL A 342 -9.14 14.26 -11.25
CA VAL A 342 -8.01 15.06 -11.76
C VAL A 342 -7.25 14.31 -12.87
N MET A 343 -6.95 13.02 -12.66
CA MET A 343 -6.29 12.20 -13.68
C MET A 343 -7.17 12.02 -14.91
N GLN A 344 -8.45 11.70 -14.73
CA GLN A 344 -9.42 11.55 -15.82
C GLN A 344 -9.54 12.83 -16.66
N ALA A 345 -9.70 13.99 -16.03
CA ALA A 345 -9.85 15.28 -16.70
C ALA A 345 -8.60 15.70 -17.49
N THR A 346 -7.40 15.41 -16.99
CA THR A 346 -6.13 15.76 -17.65
C THR A 346 -5.74 14.72 -18.69
N MET A 347 -5.59 13.45 -18.29
CA MET A 347 -5.08 12.35 -19.10
C MET A 347 -6.09 11.87 -20.16
N GLY A 348 -7.39 11.95 -19.88
CA GLY A 348 -8.43 11.40 -20.75
C GLY A 348 -8.51 9.86 -20.74
N THR A 349 -8.09 9.28 -19.62
CA THR A 349 -8.29 7.87 -19.22
C THR A 349 -9.76 7.60 -18.85
N THR A 350 -10.16 6.34 -18.75
CA THR A 350 -11.54 5.99 -18.35
C THR A 350 -11.75 6.10 -16.84
N ALA A 351 -13.00 6.07 -16.40
CA ALA A 351 -13.31 6.21 -14.98
C ALA A 351 -12.74 5.04 -14.15
N ALA A 352 -12.89 3.80 -14.63
CA ALA A 352 -12.44 2.60 -13.94
C ALA A 352 -10.93 2.58 -13.70
N GLU A 353 -10.12 2.78 -14.75
CA GLU A 353 -8.66 2.78 -14.60
C GLU A 353 -8.15 3.97 -13.76
N SER A 354 -8.81 5.13 -13.85
CA SER A 354 -8.46 6.32 -13.05
C SER A 354 -8.80 6.16 -11.57
N VAL A 355 -9.93 5.52 -11.24
CA VAL A 355 -10.33 5.18 -9.86
C VAL A 355 -9.38 4.14 -9.27
N ASN A 356 -9.07 3.06 -10.00
CA ASN A 356 -8.11 2.06 -9.53
C ASN A 356 -6.70 2.65 -9.36
N ALA A 357 -6.22 3.49 -10.29
CA ALA A 357 -4.91 4.15 -10.14
C ALA A 357 -4.87 5.10 -8.93
N ALA A 358 -5.95 5.83 -8.65
CA ALA A 358 -6.07 6.67 -7.46
C ALA A 358 -6.18 5.86 -6.17
N GLY A 359 -6.87 4.71 -6.18
CA GLY A 359 -6.98 3.81 -5.05
C GLY A 359 -5.63 3.20 -4.66
N ASN A 360 -4.83 2.78 -5.65
CA ASN A 360 -3.48 2.23 -5.47
C ASN A 360 -2.48 3.18 -4.77
N ILE A 361 -2.80 4.47 -4.58
CA ILE A 361 -2.00 5.39 -3.73
C ILE A 361 -2.11 5.00 -2.24
N PHE A 362 -3.23 4.40 -1.83
CA PHE A 362 -3.60 4.15 -0.43
C PHE A 362 -3.78 2.66 -0.11
N VAL A 363 -4.42 1.90 -1.01
CA VAL A 363 -4.70 0.46 -0.86
C VAL A 363 -3.82 -0.39 -1.78
N GLY A 364 -3.66 -1.66 -1.45
CA GLY A 364 -2.80 -2.58 -2.19
C GLY A 364 -3.35 -3.03 -3.54
N MET A 365 -2.47 -3.64 -4.34
CA MET A 365 -2.76 -4.08 -5.72
C MET A 365 -3.92 -5.09 -5.87
N THR A 366 -4.30 -5.79 -4.80
CA THR A 366 -5.46 -6.70 -4.75
C THR A 366 -6.72 -6.04 -4.18
N GLU A 367 -6.58 -4.90 -3.52
CA GLU A 367 -7.66 -4.15 -2.86
C GLU A 367 -8.19 -3.04 -3.78
N ALA A 368 -7.30 -2.30 -4.48
CA ALA A 368 -7.68 -1.25 -5.42
C ALA A 368 -8.65 -1.71 -6.54
N PRO A 369 -8.57 -2.95 -7.08
CA PRO A 369 -9.55 -3.43 -8.05
C PRO A 369 -10.95 -3.65 -7.46
N LEU A 370 -11.10 -3.84 -6.14
CA LEU A 370 -12.42 -3.97 -5.50
C LEU A 370 -13.27 -2.70 -5.74
N LEU A 371 -12.63 -1.53 -5.77
CA LEU A 371 -13.25 -0.22 -6.02
C LEU A 371 -13.92 -0.08 -7.40
N ILE A 372 -13.66 -1.03 -8.30
CA ILE A 372 -14.17 -1.09 -9.67
C ILE A 372 -14.71 -2.48 -10.02
N ARG A 373 -14.92 -3.35 -9.02
CA ARG A 373 -15.23 -4.79 -9.19
C ARG A 373 -16.34 -5.09 -10.20
N PRO A 374 -17.47 -4.35 -10.27
CA PRO A 374 -18.51 -4.61 -11.26
C PRO A 374 -18.05 -4.45 -12.72
N LEU A 375 -17.01 -3.64 -12.98
CA LEU A 375 -16.59 -3.25 -14.34
C LEU A 375 -15.50 -4.16 -14.93
N ILE A 376 -14.76 -4.93 -14.11
CA ILE A 376 -13.54 -5.66 -14.52
C ILE A 376 -13.81 -6.65 -15.68
N ASN A 377 -15.01 -7.23 -15.72
CA ASN A 377 -15.41 -8.14 -16.80
C ASN A 377 -15.67 -7.43 -18.15
N ASP A 378 -16.02 -6.15 -18.13
CA ASP A 378 -16.35 -5.33 -19.32
C ASP A 378 -15.20 -4.41 -19.80
N MET A 379 -14.13 -4.26 -19.01
CA MET A 379 -12.97 -3.42 -19.35
C MET A 379 -12.19 -3.93 -20.57
N THR A 380 -11.56 -3.02 -21.33
CA THR A 380 -10.66 -3.38 -22.44
C THR A 380 -9.38 -4.06 -21.93
N LYS A 381 -8.61 -4.65 -22.84
CA LYS A 381 -7.28 -5.22 -22.50
C LYS A 381 -6.28 -4.15 -22.02
N SER A 382 -6.39 -2.91 -22.52
CA SER A 382 -5.54 -1.79 -22.09
C SER A 382 -5.97 -1.23 -20.73
N GLU A 383 -7.27 -1.21 -20.43
CA GLU A 383 -7.78 -0.87 -19.11
C GLU A 383 -7.37 -1.90 -18.05
N LEU A 384 -7.44 -3.22 -18.34
CA LEU A 384 -6.90 -4.24 -17.44
C LEU A 384 -5.38 -4.12 -17.26
N HIS A 385 -4.63 -3.86 -18.33
CA HIS A 385 -3.18 -3.61 -18.22
C HIS A 385 -2.91 -2.39 -17.33
N ALA A 386 -3.71 -1.31 -17.43
CA ALA A 386 -3.62 -0.16 -16.53
C ALA A 386 -3.97 -0.49 -15.08
N VAL A 387 -4.96 -1.36 -14.83
CA VAL A 387 -5.28 -1.85 -13.47
C VAL A 387 -4.09 -2.57 -12.86
N MET A 388 -3.50 -3.52 -13.59
CA MET A 388 -2.35 -4.30 -13.13
C MET A 388 -1.08 -3.45 -12.98
N THR A 389 -0.79 -2.57 -13.95
CA THR A 389 0.36 -1.64 -13.87
C THR A 389 0.24 -0.67 -12.70
N GLY A 390 -0.97 -0.19 -12.39
CA GLY A 390 -1.23 0.63 -11.19
C GLY A 390 -0.81 -0.08 -9.90
N GLY A 391 -1.18 -1.36 -9.76
CA GLY A 391 -0.80 -2.18 -8.61
C GLY A 391 0.71 -2.45 -8.51
N PHE A 392 1.40 -2.70 -9.63
CA PHE A 392 2.85 -2.92 -9.62
C PHE A 392 3.68 -1.64 -9.44
N ALA A 393 3.13 -0.48 -9.83
CA ALA A 393 3.80 0.82 -9.68
C ALA A 393 3.70 1.42 -8.27
N THR A 394 2.90 0.85 -7.37
CA THR A 394 2.54 1.46 -6.09
C THR A 394 2.76 0.50 -4.93
N ILE A 395 2.67 1.02 -3.70
CA ILE A 395 2.69 0.26 -2.46
C ILE A 395 1.47 0.62 -1.62
N ALA A 396 0.90 -0.36 -0.92
CA ALA A 396 -0.19 -0.14 0.02
C ALA A 396 0.29 0.72 1.19
N GLY A 397 -0.57 1.59 1.72
CA GLY A 397 -0.26 2.35 2.94
C GLY A 397 0.04 1.46 4.16
N SER A 398 -0.45 0.21 4.15
CA SER A 398 -0.18 -0.79 5.19
C SER A 398 1.26 -1.31 5.19
N VAL A 399 1.94 -1.34 4.02
CA VAL A 399 3.35 -1.75 3.91
C VAL A 399 4.32 -0.56 3.86
N LEU A 400 3.83 0.60 3.41
CA LEU A 400 4.50 1.91 3.53
C LEU A 400 5.04 2.12 4.97
N ALA A 401 4.21 1.77 5.94
CA ALA A 401 4.51 1.79 7.36
C ALA A 401 5.77 0.98 7.74
N SER A 402 5.88 -0.24 7.22
CA SER A 402 7.01 -1.14 7.44
C SER A 402 8.33 -0.53 6.95
N PHE A 403 8.30 0.15 5.80
CA PHE A 403 9.49 0.77 5.22
C PHE A 403 9.94 2.01 6.01
N ILE A 404 8.99 2.76 6.57
CA ILE A 404 9.28 3.85 7.53
C ILE A 404 9.97 3.29 8.79
N LEU A 405 9.53 2.14 9.30
CA LEU A 405 10.16 1.45 10.45
C LEU A 405 11.56 0.88 10.15
N PHE A 406 11.90 0.60 8.89
CA PHE A 406 13.28 0.31 8.47
C PHE A 406 14.19 1.56 8.45
N GLY A 407 13.65 2.76 8.71
CA GLY A 407 14.39 4.02 8.78
C GLY A 407 14.36 4.85 7.48
N VAL A 408 13.59 4.42 6.48
CA VAL A 408 13.44 5.09 5.18
C VAL A 408 12.57 6.36 5.33
N PRO A 409 12.94 7.51 4.73
CA PRO A 409 12.21 8.77 4.97
C PRO A 409 10.75 8.75 4.49
N ALA A 410 9.82 8.95 5.43
CA ALA A 410 8.38 8.93 5.17
C ALA A 410 7.90 9.97 4.15
N ASN A 411 8.54 11.14 4.08
CA ASN A 411 8.25 12.19 3.10
C ASN A 411 8.50 11.73 1.64
N HIS A 412 9.58 10.99 1.40
CA HIS A 412 9.89 10.45 0.08
C HIS A 412 8.98 9.28 -0.28
N LEU A 413 8.72 8.37 0.65
CA LEU A 413 7.78 7.26 0.47
C LEU A 413 6.34 7.74 0.17
N LEU A 414 5.81 8.69 0.95
CA LEU A 414 4.46 9.26 0.73
C LEU A 414 4.33 9.96 -0.63
N SER A 415 5.35 10.73 -1.02
CA SER A 415 5.33 11.43 -2.32
C SER A 415 5.55 10.48 -3.51
N ALA A 416 6.33 9.41 -3.33
CA ALA A 416 6.49 8.36 -4.32
C ALA A 416 5.14 7.68 -4.66
N SER A 417 4.36 7.26 -3.66
CA SER A 417 3.02 6.67 -3.89
C SER A 417 2.07 7.60 -4.64
N VAL A 418 2.08 8.91 -4.34
CA VAL A 418 1.24 9.90 -5.04
C VAL A 418 1.71 10.14 -6.48
N MET A 419 3.03 10.21 -6.71
CA MET A 419 3.60 10.39 -8.05
C MET A 419 3.45 9.14 -8.94
N ALA A 420 3.43 7.95 -8.33
CA ALA A 420 3.35 6.68 -9.04
C ALA A 420 2.03 6.46 -9.79
N ALA A 421 0.88 6.91 -9.27
CA ALA A 421 -0.42 6.72 -9.92
C ALA A 421 -0.51 7.32 -11.35
N PRO A 422 -0.20 8.61 -11.60
CA PRO A 422 -0.17 9.16 -12.96
C PRO A 422 0.99 8.60 -13.80
N ALA A 423 2.09 8.18 -13.17
CA ALA A 423 3.20 7.51 -13.86
C ALA A 423 2.78 6.13 -14.40
N ALA A 424 2.05 5.33 -13.61
CA ALA A 424 1.54 4.01 -13.97
C ALA A 424 0.54 4.05 -15.13
N LEU A 425 -0.36 5.04 -15.13
CA LEU A 425 -1.27 5.28 -16.25
C LEU A 425 -0.51 5.71 -17.52
N ALA A 426 0.55 6.52 -17.38
CA ALA A 426 1.41 6.91 -18.50
C ALA A 426 2.21 5.73 -19.08
N THR A 427 2.87 4.92 -18.25
CA THR A 427 3.63 3.75 -18.73
C THR A 427 2.72 2.67 -19.29
N SER A 428 1.55 2.43 -18.67
CA SER A 428 0.55 1.49 -19.19
C SER A 428 0.05 1.89 -20.58
N LYS A 429 -0.48 3.11 -20.76
CA LYS A 429 -1.03 3.55 -22.06
C LYS A 429 0.03 3.78 -23.14
N LEU A 430 1.32 3.82 -22.78
CA LEU A 430 2.45 3.77 -23.70
C LEU A 430 2.80 2.33 -24.12
N PHE A 431 2.85 1.40 -23.16
CA PHE A 431 3.33 0.03 -23.36
C PHE A 431 2.25 -0.94 -23.86
N TYR A 432 0.99 -0.71 -23.51
CA TYR A 432 -0.19 -1.43 -23.99
C TYR A 432 -1.31 -0.43 -24.33
N PRO A 433 -1.25 0.23 -25.51
CA PRO A 433 -2.16 1.32 -25.86
C PRO A 433 -3.61 0.90 -26.07
N GLU A 434 -4.52 1.88 -26.02
CA GLU A 434 -5.96 1.66 -26.18
C GLU A 434 -6.35 1.40 -27.64
N THR A 435 -6.72 0.16 -27.95
CA THR A 435 -7.13 -0.31 -29.28
C THR A 435 -8.62 -0.60 -29.43
N GLU A 436 -9.32 -0.80 -28.32
CA GLU A 436 -10.74 -1.14 -28.25
C GLU A 436 -11.53 0.10 -27.80
N GLU A 437 -12.85 0.15 -28.06
CA GLU A 437 -13.71 1.18 -27.45
C GLU A 437 -14.16 0.69 -26.07
N SER A 438 -13.87 1.49 -25.03
CA SER A 438 -14.25 1.12 -23.67
C SER A 438 -15.75 1.27 -23.46
N LYS A 439 -16.36 0.23 -22.90
CA LYS A 439 -17.73 0.23 -22.38
C LYS A 439 -17.88 1.14 -21.16
N THR A 440 -16.79 1.49 -20.45
CA THR A 440 -16.84 2.30 -19.23
C THR A 440 -16.78 3.80 -19.56
N THR A 441 -17.96 4.37 -19.88
CA THR A 441 -18.06 5.78 -20.26
C THR A 441 -17.60 6.72 -19.14
N ALA A 442 -16.91 7.81 -19.51
CA ALA A 442 -16.26 8.74 -18.58
C ALA A 442 -17.20 9.46 -17.58
N THR A 443 -18.52 9.42 -17.78
CA THR A 443 -19.52 10.09 -16.91
C THR A 443 -19.66 9.48 -15.52
N ASN A 444 -19.26 8.22 -15.31
CA ASN A 444 -19.52 7.51 -14.05
C ASN A 444 -18.34 7.60 -13.08
N VAL A 445 -18.29 8.66 -12.28
CA VAL A 445 -17.40 8.73 -11.08
C VAL A 445 -18.04 8.02 -9.86
N GLN A 446 -19.33 7.65 -9.95
CA GLN A 446 -20.07 6.88 -8.94
C GLN A 446 -19.80 5.36 -9.00
N VAL A 447 -18.57 4.95 -9.32
CA VAL A 447 -18.21 3.53 -9.50
C VAL A 447 -17.80 2.83 -8.19
N MET A 448 -17.35 3.59 -7.20
CA MET A 448 -16.94 3.04 -5.90
C MET A 448 -18.17 2.65 -5.08
N GLU A 449 -18.29 1.37 -4.79
CA GLU A 449 -19.26 0.83 -3.85
C GLU A 449 -19.04 1.42 -2.44
N LYS A 450 -20.13 1.55 -1.67
CA LYS A 450 -20.02 1.76 -0.22
C LYS A 450 -19.70 0.41 0.43
N SER A 451 -19.07 0.41 1.60
CA SER A 451 -18.87 -0.84 2.34
C SER A 451 -20.21 -1.46 2.72
N ASP A 452 -20.35 -2.78 2.55
CA ASP A 452 -21.54 -3.53 2.95
C ASP A 452 -21.70 -3.67 4.48
N HIS A 453 -20.67 -3.29 5.26
CA HIS A 453 -20.68 -3.37 6.71
C HIS A 453 -21.81 -2.56 7.34
N THR A 454 -22.38 -3.07 8.43
CA THR A 454 -23.46 -2.41 9.15
C THR A 454 -22.96 -1.25 10.01
N ASN A 455 -21.77 -1.39 10.62
CA ASN A 455 -21.26 -0.46 11.62
C ASN A 455 -19.72 -0.34 11.60
N ILE A 456 -19.20 0.72 12.25
CA ILE A 456 -17.75 1.04 12.31
C ILE A 456 -16.92 -0.10 12.92
N ILE A 457 -17.43 -0.78 13.95
CA ILE A 457 -16.70 -1.85 14.65
C ILE A 457 -16.59 -3.08 13.74
N GLU A 458 -17.66 -3.42 13.03
CA GLU A 458 -17.64 -4.49 12.01
C GLU A 458 -16.63 -4.18 10.90
N ALA A 459 -16.60 -2.96 10.38
CA ALA A 459 -15.62 -2.55 9.37
C ALA A 459 -14.17 -2.63 9.88
N ALA A 460 -13.92 -2.20 11.13
CA ALA A 460 -12.62 -2.33 11.80
C ALA A 460 -12.19 -3.81 11.94
N SER A 461 -13.06 -4.65 12.52
CA SER A 461 -12.80 -6.08 12.71
C SER A 461 -12.63 -6.84 11.39
N SER A 462 -13.39 -6.48 10.35
CA SER A 462 -13.25 -7.06 9.01
C SER A 462 -11.91 -6.68 8.37
N GLY A 463 -11.49 -5.41 8.46
CA GLY A 463 -10.16 -4.98 7.97
C GLY A 463 -9.02 -5.72 8.68
N ALA A 464 -9.05 -5.79 10.01
CA ALA A 464 -8.08 -6.56 10.78
C ALA A 464 -8.05 -8.05 10.37
N SER A 465 -9.21 -8.64 10.11
CA SER A 465 -9.34 -10.05 9.71
C SER A 465 -8.85 -10.31 8.28
N SER A 466 -9.15 -9.44 7.32
CA SER A 466 -8.62 -9.51 5.95
C SER A 466 -7.09 -9.45 5.93
N ALA A 467 -6.51 -8.59 6.78
CA ALA A 467 -5.06 -8.42 6.89
C ALA A 467 -4.30 -9.65 7.39
N ILE A 468 -4.96 -10.60 8.09
CA ILE A 468 -4.32 -11.87 8.51
C ILE A 468 -3.77 -12.61 7.29
N SER A 469 -4.55 -12.66 6.20
CA SER A 469 -4.12 -13.31 4.94
C SER A 469 -2.94 -12.58 4.29
N LEU A 470 -2.94 -11.25 4.30
CA LEU A 470 -1.85 -10.42 3.77
C LEU A 470 -0.56 -10.61 4.56
N VAL A 471 -0.64 -10.57 5.90
CA VAL A 471 0.49 -10.76 6.82
C VAL A 471 1.07 -12.17 6.71
N ALA A 472 0.23 -13.21 6.69
CA ALA A 472 0.67 -14.59 6.50
C ALA A 472 1.38 -14.77 5.15
N ASN A 473 0.84 -14.19 4.07
CA ASN A 473 1.47 -14.22 2.74
C ASN A 473 2.81 -13.47 2.72
N ILE A 474 2.92 -12.30 3.35
CA ILE A 474 4.20 -11.55 3.44
C ILE A 474 5.26 -12.39 4.18
N GLY A 475 4.93 -12.93 5.36
CA GLY A 475 5.85 -13.75 6.15
C GLY A 475 6.28 -15.02 5.43
N ALA A 476 5.33 -15.80 4.89
CA ALA A 476 5.63 -17.03 4.16
C ALA A 476 6.46 -16.80 2.89
N ASN A 477 6.12 -15.77 2.11
CA ASN A 477 6.89 -15.41 0.91
C ASN A 477 8.31 -14.96 1.26
N LEU A 478 8.51 -14.19 2.33
CA LEU A 478 9.85 -13.76 2.74
C LEU A 478 10.72 -14.94 3.21
N ILE A 479 10.18 -15.86 4.00
CA ILE A 479 10.90 -17.08 4.41
C ILE A 479 11.30 -17.90 3.17
N ALA A 480 10.36 -18.14 2.26
CA ALA A 480 10.61 -18.91 1.03
C ALA A 480 11.62 -18.23 0.09
N PHE A 481 11.47 -16.92 -0.16
CA PHE A 481 12.31 -16.18 -1.08
C PHE A 481 13.72 -15.88 -0.53
N LEU A 482 13.88 -15.66 0.79
CA LEU A 482 15.21 -15.51 1.39
C LEU A 482 15.97 -16.85 1.41
N ALA A 483 15.29 -17.96 1.72
CA ALA A 483 15.88 -19.29 1.61
C ALA A 483 16.27 -19.63 0.15
N MET A 484 15.40 -19.29 -0.82
CA MET A 484 15.68 -19.46 -2.25
C MET A 484 16.87 -18.59 -2.72
N LEU A 485 16.95 -17.33 -2.27
CA LEU A 485 18.09 -16.45 -2.55
C LEU A 485 19.39 -17.01 -1.98
N ALA A 486 19.39 -17.50 -0.74
CA ALA A 486 20.55 -18.11 -0.12
C ALA A 486 21.02 -19.36 -0.88
N PHE A 487 20.09 -20.22 -1.30
CA PHE A 487 20.38 -21.38 -2.15
C PHE A 487 20.96 -20.98 -3.51
N ILE A 488 20.34 -20.02 -4.20
CA ILE A 488 20.83 -19.48 -5.49
C ILE A 488 22.24 -18.87 -5.31
N ASN A 489 22.49 -18.13 -4.23
CA ASN A 489 23.80 -17.54 -3.95
C ASN A 489 24.87 -18.58 -3.65
N ALA A 490 24.55 -19.63 -2.91
CA ALA A 490 25.47 -20.76 -2.69
C ALA A 490 25.79 -21.49 -4.01
N THR A 491 24.78 -21.76 -4.84
CA THR A 491 24.93 -22.37 -6.16
C THR A 491 25.77 -21.50 -7.11
N LEU A 492 25.49 -20.20 -7.20
CA LEU A 492 26.25 -19.25 -8.02
C LEU A 492 27.69 -19.09 -7.51
N THR A 493 27.92 -19.08 -6.20
CA THR A 493 29.26 -19.02 -5.62
C THR A 493 30.07 -20.27 -5.97
N TRP A 494 29.44 -21.45 -5.92
CA TRP A 494 30.05 -22.70 -6.38
C TRP A 494 30.41 -22.67 -7.87
N PHE A 495 29.51 -22.16 -8.74
CA PHE A 495 29.82 -21.93 -10.16
C PHE A 495 30.95 -20.92 -10.36
N GLY A 496 31.00 -19.83 -9.58
CA GLY A 496 32.08 -18.83 -9.60
C GLY A 496 33.44 -19.45 -9.29
N ALA A 497 33.51 -20.28 -8.24
CA ALA A 497 34.73 -21.01 -7.89
C ALA A 497 35.18 -22.00 -8.98
N ARG A 498 34.27 -22.55 -9.82
CA ARG A 498 34.67 -23.37 -10.98
C ARG A 498 35.40 -22.57 -12.08
N VAL A 499 35.28 -21.24 -12.10
CA VAL A 499 35.92 -20.34 -13.08
C VAL A 499 36.93 -19.37 -12.45
N GLY A 500 37.37 -19.63 -11.21
CA GLY A 500 38.35 -18.81 -10.49
C GLY A 500 37.81 -17.51 -9.89
N LEU A 501 36.49 -17.29 -9.93
CA LEU A 501 35.82 -16.16 -9.24
C LEU A 501 35.55 -16.52 -7.77
N GLU A 502 36.62 -16.66 -7.00
CA GLU A 502 36.58 -16.98 -5.57
C GLU A 502 37.29 -15.93 -4.69
N PRO A 503 36.76 -15.64 -3.48
CA PRO A 503 37.46 -14.84 -2.48
C PRO A 503 38.76 -15.52 -2.02
N PRO A 504 39.82 -14.76 -1.64
CA PRO A 504 39.84 -13.31 -1.49
C PRO A 504 40.15 -12.53 -2.79
N ASN A 505 40.53 -13.22 -3.87
CA ASN A 505 41.03 -12.58 -5.09
C ASN A 505 39.92 -11.88 -5.89
N TYR A 506 38.70 -12.43 -5.86
CA TYR A 506 37.53 -11.88 -6.54
C TYR A 506 36.31 -11.89 -5.60
N PRO A 507 35.35 -10.96 -5.76
CA PRO A 507 34.07 -11.03 -5.05
C PRO A 507 33.30 -12.28 -5.46
N ALA A 508 32.62 -12.91 -4.48
CA ALA A 508 31.83 -14.11 -4.72
C ALA A 508 30.68 -13.85 -5.72
N LEU A 509 30.52 -14.77 -6.68
CA LEU A 509 29.46 -14.70 -7.68
C LEU A 509 28.10 -14.97 -7.01
N THR A 510 27.34 -13.90 -6.78
CA THR A 510 26.00 -13.92 -6.17
C THR A 510 24.94 -13.39 -7.13
N PHE A 511 23.67 -13.63 -6.84
CA PHE A 511 22.55 -13.04 -7.57
C PHE A 511 22.61 -11.51 -7.52
N GLN A 512 22.89 -10.95 -6.33
CA GLN A 512 23.14 -9.51 -6.15
C GLN A 512 24.28 -9.05 -7.07
N PHE A 513 25.42 -9.75 -7.11
CA PHE A 513 26.53 -9.40 -8.01
C PHE A 513 26.09 -9.35 -9.48
N ILE A 514 25.36 -10.35 -9.98
CA ILE A 514 24.87 -10.36 -11.38
C ILE A 514 23.92 -9.19 -11.63
N MET A 515 22.97 -8.93 -10.73
CA MET A 515 22.06 -7.78 -10.84
C MET A 515 22.78 -6.43 -10.79
N SER A 516 23.87 -6.34 -10.01
CA SER A 516 24.69 -5.12 -9.87
C SER A 516 25.35 -4.65 -11.16
N TYR A 517 25.50 -5.54 -12.15
CA TYR A 517 25.96 -5.21 -13.50
C TYR A 517 24.79 -5.12 -14.49
N LEU A 518 23.81 -6.03 -14.42
CA LEU A 518 22.66 -6.05 -15.35
C LEU A 518 21.79 -4.77 -15.25
N LEU A 519 21.55 -4.29 -14.03
CA LEU A 519 20.70 -3.14 -13.76
C LEU A 519 21.51 -1.84 -13.53
N TRP A 520 22.84 -1.91 -13.63
CA TRP A 520 23.72 -0.75 -13.54
C TRP A 520 23.33 0.39 -14.50
N PRO A 521 22.99 0.14 -15.79
CA PRO A 521 22.58 1.22 -16.69
C PRO A 521 21.27 1.89 -16.25
N ALA A 522 20.34 1.15 -15.65
CA ALA A 522 19.09 1.71 -15.15
C ALA A 522 19.31 2.59 -13.91
N ALA A 523 20.18 2.16 -12.98
CA ALA A 523 20.59 2.97 -11.84
C ALA A 523 21.26 4.28 -12.30
N PHE A 524 22.22 4.19 -13.23
CA PHE A 524 22.90 5.36 -13.79
C PHE A 524 21.93 6.32 -14.51
N LEU A 525 21.01 5.80 -15.32
CA LEU A 525 20.01 6.61 -16.03
C LEU A 525 19.03 7.33 -15.09
N MET A 526 18.71 6.79 -13.92
CA MET A 526 17.96 7.54 -12.90
C MET A 526 18.77 8.70 -12.27
N GLY A 527 20.07 8.79 -12.57
CA GLY A 527 21.00 9.81 -12.08
C GLY A 527 21.55 9.51 -10.68
N VAL A 528 21.65 8.23 -10.32
CA VAL A 528 22.43 7.75 -9.17
C VAL A 528 23.92 8.09 -9.36
N ARG A 529 24.68 8.28 -8.28
CA ARG A 529 26.13 8.49 -8.38
C ARG A 529 26.83 7.27 -8.96
N TRP A 530 27.87 7.48 -9.78
CA TRP A 530 28.62 6.40 -10.45
C TRP A 530 29.12 5.31 -9.48
N GLN A 531 29.61 5.73 -8.30
CA GLN A 531 30.08 4.85 -7.23
C GLN A 531 28.94 3.96 -6.70
N ASP A 532 27.81 4.58 -6.34
CA ASP A 532 26.64 3.93 -5.76
C ASP A 532 25.83 3.08 -6.77
N CYS A 533 26.01 3.29 -8.08
CA CYS A 533 25.20 2.65 -9.12
C CYS A 533 25.17 1.12 -9.03
N ARG A 534 26.24 0.46 -8.57
CA ARG A 534 26.23 -1.00 -8.36
C ARG A 534 25.36 -1.39 -7.16
N THR A 535 25.49 -0.70 -6.02
CA THR A 535 24.68 -0.95 -4.82
C THR A 535 23.20 -0.69 -5.09
N VAL A 536 22.85 0.40 -5.77
CA VAL A 536 21.46 0.68 -6.15
C VAL A 536 20.93 -0.34 -7.16
N ALA A 537 21.75 -0.80 -8.12
CA ALA A 537 21.38 -1.90 -9.02
C ALA A 537 21.16 -3.24 -8.30
N GLN A 538 21.88 -3.52 -7.20
CA GLN A 538 21.60 -4.67 -6.33
C GLN A 538 20.22 -4.55 -5.70
N LEU A 539 19.91 -3.42 -5.06
CA LEU A 539 18.61 -3.18 -4.42
C LEU A 539 17.43 -3.32 -5.40
N ILE A 540 17.56 -2.78 -6.62
CA ILE A 540 16.55 -2.93 -7.68
C ILE A 540 16.41 -4.41 -8.09
N GLY A 541 17.52 -5.15 -8.21
CA GLY A 541 17.49 -6.57 -8.56
C GLY A 541 16.85 -7.46 -7.49
N VAL A 542 17.20 -7.21 -6.22
CA VAL A 542 16.60 -7.84 -5.04
C VAL A 542 15.09 -7.59 -5.01
N LYS A 543 14.65 -6.35 -5.24
CA LYS A 543 13.23 -6.00 -5.39
C LYS A 543 12.57 -6.80 -6.51
N THR A 544 13.10 -6.71 -7.74
CA THR A 544 12.43 -7.26 -8.93
C THR A 544 12.27 -8.77 -8.87
N PHE A 545 13.25 -9.48 -8.29
CA PHE A 545 13.25 -10.95 -8.24
C PHE A 545 12.58 -11.51 -6.98
N LEU A 546 12.74 -10.86 -5.82
CA LEU A 546 12.14 -11.27 -4.55
C LEU A 546 10.93 -10.39 -4.24
N ASN A 547 11.16 -9.28 -3.53
CA ASN A 547 10.17 -8.23 -3.23
C ASN A 547 10.85 -6.97 -2.69
N GLU A 548 10.09 -5.89 -2.64
CA GLU A 548 10.46 -4.59 -2.06
C GLU A 548 10.76 -4.65 -0.54
N PHE A 549 10.19 -5.58 0.24
CA PHE A 549 10.48 -5.71 1.68
C PHE A 549 11.96 -6.04 1.95
N VAL A 550 12.56 -7.00 1.22
CA VAL A 550 13.98 -7.30 1.35
C VAL A 550 14.82 -6.08 0.96
N ALA A 551 14.53 -5.49 -0.21
CA ALA A 551 15.29 -4.33 -0.71
C ALA A 551 15.19 -3.09 0.20
N TYR A 552 14.05 -2.86 0.88
CA TYR A 552 13.93 -1.80 1.88
C TYR A 552 14.57 -2.13 3.23
N THR A 553 14.70 -3.42 3.59
CA THR A 553 15.49 -3.83 4.76
C THR A 553 16.97 -3.53 4.50
N ASP A 554 17.50 -3.94 3.34
CA ASP A 554 18.87 -3.68 2.92
C ASP A 554 19.16 -2.16 2.81
N LEU A 555 18.26 -1.39 2.17
CA LEU A 555 18.37 0.07 2.09
C LEU A 555 18.29 0.73 3.48
N GLY A 556 17.46 0.23 4.39
CA GLY A 556 17.36 0.71 5.76
C GLY A 556 18.69 0.58 6.53
N VAL A 557 19.38 -0.56 6.38
CA VAL A 557 20.74 -0.75 6.93
C VAL A 557 21.71 0.26 6.34
N ILE A 558 21.74 0.44 5.01
CA ILE A 558 22.64 1.39 4.33
C ILE A 558 22.39 2.84 4.79
N ILE A 559 21.12 3.26 4.94
CA ILE A 559 20.75 4.59 5.43
C ILE A 559 21.23 4.80 6.88
N ASN A 560 21.07 3.80 7.74
CA ASN A 560 21.52 3.88 9.13
C ASN A 560 23.04 3.83 9.24
N ASN A 561 23.74 3.08 8.38
CA ASN A 561 25.19 3.11 8.25
C ASN A 561 25.68 4.51 7.87
N ARG A 562 25.03 5.22 6.93
CA ARG A 562 25.39 6.61 6.60
C ARG A 562 25.24 7.53 7.81
N ARG A 563 24.12 7.45 8.54
CA ARG A 563 23.89 8.26 9.76
C ARG A 563 24.96 7.98 10.82
N ALA A 564 25.30 6.71 11.04
CA ALA A 564 26.37 6.31 11.96
C ALA A 564 27.74 6.84 11.53
N LEU A 565 28.09 6.74 10.23
CA LEU A 565 29.33 7.27 9.66
C LEU A 565 29.41 8.80 9.80
N GLN A 566 28.30 9.52 9.55
CA GLN A 566 28.25 10.98 9.71
C GLN A 566 28.45 11.40 11.17
N ASN A 567 27.80 10.71 12.12
CA ASN A 567 28.00 10.94 13.56
C ASN A 567 29.45 10.63 13.97
N TYR A 568 30.02 9.52 13.49
CA TYR A 568 31.41 9.16 13.73
C TYR A 568 32.38 10.22 13.20
N THR A 569 32.21 10.69 11.95
CA THR A 569 33.02 11.75 11.36
C THR A 569 32.90 13.07 12.13
N MET A 570 31.72 13.43 12.62
CA MET A 570 31.53 14.64 13.44
C MET A 570 32.22 14.57 14.82
N ILE A 571 32.48 13.37 15.36
CA ILE A 571 33.12 13.17 16.67
C ILE A 571 34.64 12.93 16.52
N TYR A 572 35.05 12.12 15.55
CA TYR A 572 36.42 11.61 15.41
C TYR A 572 37.19 12.19 14.20
N ASN A 573 36.60 13.14 13.47
CA ASN A 573 37.21 13.87 12.36
C ASN A 573 37.92 12.95 11.34
N GLU A 574 37.16 11.96 10.85
CA GLU A 574 37.55 10.93 9.87
C GLU A 574 38.68 9.96 10.29
N THR A 575 39.20 10.05 11.52
CA THR A 575 40.26 9.15 12.00
C THR A 575 39.75 7.71 12.20
N GLY A 576 40.56 6.71 11.83
CA GLY A 576 40.25 5.30 12.05
C GLY A 576 39.17 4.69 11.14
N ILE A 577 38.86 5.32 9.99
CA ILE A 577 37.93 4.77 9.00
C ILE A 577 38.70 3.88 8.01
N GLU A 578 38.36 2.58 7.94
CA GLU A 578 38.95 1.62 7.01
C GLU A 578 37.88 1.03 6.07
N GLN A 579 38.08 1.14 4.75
CA GLN A 579 37.22 0.48 3.76
C GLN A 579 37.75 -0.92 3.44
N ARG A 580 36.90 -1.94 3.58
CA ARG A 580 37.23 -3.35 3.29
C ARG A 580 36.94 -3.70 1.85
N SER A 581 37.63 -4.70 1.32
CA SER A 581 37.52 -5.16 -0.09
C SER A 581 36.15 -5.74 -0.46
N ASN A 582 35.31 -6.07 0.52
CA ASN A 582 33.92 -6.50 0.33
C ASN A 582 32.91 -5.34 0.29
N GLY A 583 33.33 -4.09 0.56
CA GLY A 583 32.49 -2.90 0.60
C GLY A 583 32.05 -2.46 2.01
N ASP A 584 32.36 -3.23 3.06
CA ASP A 584 32.10 -2.82 4.44
C ASP A 584 33.04 -1.69 4.89
N ILE A 585 32.58 -0.86 5.82
CA ILE A 585 33.41 0.19 6.44
C ILE A 585 33.62 -0.14 7.92
N PHE A 586 34.88 -0.29 8.33
CA PHE A 586 35.25 -0.49 9.72
C PHE A 586 35.58 0.86 10.38
N LEU A 587 35.06 1.07 11.59
CA LEU A 587 35.24 2.27 12.40
C LEU A 587 36.08 1.91 13.63
N GLY A 588 37.39 2.16 13.54
CA GLY A 588 38.38 1.70 14.52
C GLY A 588 38.14 2.24 15.93
N ASN A 589 37.73 3.50 16.07
CA ASN A 589 37.57 4.12 17.41
C ASN A 589 36.33 3.58 18.16
N THR A 590 35.39 2.91 17.47
CA THR A 590 34.18 2.30 18.05
C THR A 590 34.13 0.78 17.90
N ASN A 591 35.11 0.17 17.22
CA ASN A 591 35.14 -1.26 16.83
C ASN A 591 33.90 -1.75 16.04
N THR A 592 33.09 -0.85 15.47
CA THR A 592 31.87 -1.17 14.72
C THR A 592 32.16 -1.37 13.23
N THR A 593 31.61 -2.42 12.62
CA THR A 593 31.64 -2.62 11.16
C THR A 593 30.29 -2.27 10.54
N LEU A 594 30.28 -1.31 9.61
CA LEU A 594 29.12 -0.94 8.80
C LEU A 594 28.99 -1.91 7.62
N VAL A 595 28.22 -2.98 7.84
CA VAL A 595 28.02 -4.06 6.87
C VAL A 595 27.18 -3.57 5.68
N GLY A 596 27.64 -3.84 4.46
CA GLY A 596 27.02 -3.33 3.23
C GLY A 596 27.38 -1.88 2.86
N GLY A 597 28.24 -1.24 3.66
CA GLY A 597 28.76 0.09 3.37
C GLY A 597 27.72 1.22 3.48
N VAL A 598 27.93 2.29 2.69
CA VAL A 598 27.10 3.49 2.61
C VAL A 598 26.92 3.94 1.15
N ILE A 599 25.95 4.80 0.88
CA ILE A 599 25.77 5.51 -0.41
C ILE A 599 25.55 7.01 -0.17
N GLU A 600 25.66 7.86 -1.19
CA GLU A 600 25.29 9.27 -1.03
C GLU A 600 23.78 9.42 -0.72
N GLU A 601 23.43 10.44 0.08
CA GLU A 601 22.03 10.81 0.37
C GLU A 601 21.19 11.03 -0.91
N ARG A 602 21.81 11.53 -2.00
CA ARG A 602 21.20 11.56 -3.35
C ARG A 602 20.72 10.17 -3.80
N SER A 603 21.56 9.17 -3.62
CA SER A 603 21.33 7.80 -4.05
C SER A 603 20.35 7.08 -3.13
N GLU A 604 20.31 7.41 -1.83
CA GLU A 604 19.25 6.96 -0.91
C GLU A 604 17.87 7.47 -1.35
N VAL A 605 17.76 8.76 -1.68
CA VAL A 605 16.52 9.36 -2.18
C VAL A 605 16.09 8.69 -3.49
N ILE A 606 16.96 8.62 -4.50
CA ILE A 606 16.62 7.98 -5.78
C ILE A 606 16.23 6.50 -5.59
N SER A 607 16.94 5.76 -4.73
CA SER A 607 16.58 4.37 -4.39
C SER A 607 15.21 4.27 -3.73
N THR A 608 14.86 5.20 -2.84
CA THR A 608 13.55 5.22 -2.17
C THR A 608 12.39 5.27 -3.17
N TYR A 609 12.48 6.09 -4.22
CA TYR A 609 11.46 6.10 -5.28
C TYR A 609 11.54 4.85 -6.19
N ALA A 610 12.74 4.39 -6.56
CA ALA A 610 12.90 3.22 -7.43
C ALA A 610 12.38 1.92 -6.78
N LEU A 611 12.51 1.82 -5.45
CA LEU A 611 11.98 0.70 -4.66
C LEU A 611 10.48 0.83 -4.35
N CYS A 612 9.87 2.01 -4.46
CA CYS A 612 8.46 2.25 -4.15
C CYS A 612 7.49 1.71 -5.21
N GLY A 613 7.27 0.38 -5.21
CA GLY A 613 6.19 -0.25 -5.98
C GLY A 613 6.27 -1.78 -5.97
N PHE A 614 5.14 -2.49 -5.92
CA PHE A 614 5.05 -3.98 -5.90
C PHE A 614 5.51 -4.69 -7.20
N ALA A 615 6.33 -4.06 -8.05
CA ALA A 615 6.83 -4.64 -9.30
C ALA A 615 7.92 -5.71 -9.02
N ASN A 616 7.47 -6.91 -8.67
CA ASN A 616 8.32 -8.08 -8.44
C ASN A 616 7.67 -9.38 -8.99
N ILE A 617 8.47 -10.43 -9.20
CA ILE A 617 7.99 -11.69 -9.81
C ILE A 617 6.93 -12.38 -8.94
N GLY A 618 7.05 -12.36 -7.61
CA GLY A 618 6.06 -12.96 -6.70
C GLY A 618 4.69 -12.26 -6.79
N ALA A 619 4.69 -10.94 -6.95
CA ALA A 619 3.50 -10.12 -7.07
C ALA A 619 2.66 -10.45 -8.31
N ILE A 620 3.26 -10.99 -9.38
CA ILE A 620 2.48 -11.52 -10.53
C ILE A 620 1.53 -12.62 -10.06
N GLY A 621 1.96 -13.54 -9.20
CA GLY A 621 1.11 -14.60 -8.65
C GLY A 621 -0.05 -14.03 -7.81
N ILE A 622 0.25 -13.06 -6.95
CA ILE A 622 -0.73 -12.41 -6.07
C ILE A 622 -1.76 -11.62 -6.90
N MET A 623 -1.30 -10.84 -7.88
CA MET A 623 -2.15 -10.09 -8.82
C MET A 623 -3.08 -11.03 -9.61
N LEU A 624 -2.56 -12.14 -10.14
CA LEU A 624 -3.36 -13.11 -10.89
C LEU A 624 -4.34 -13.89 -10.01
N GLY A 625 -4.00 -14.14 -8.75
CA GLY A 625 -4.91 -14.70 -7.74
C GLY A 625 -6.06 -13.74 -7.44
N GLY A 626 -5.74 -12.50 -7.03
CA GLY A 626 -6.71 -11.47 -6.68
C GLY A 626 -7.61 -11.08 -7.85
N LEU A 627 -7.04 -10.49 -8.91
CA LEU A 627 -7.80 -10.00 -10.05
C LEU A 627 -8.48 -11.14 -10.84
N GLY A 628 -7.84 -12.31 -10.89
CA GLY A 628 -8.43 -13.52 -11.48
C GLY A 628 -9.56 -14.14 -10.65
N SER A 629 -9.68 -13.85 -9.35
CA SER A 629 -10.86 -14.23 -8.56
C SER A 629 -12.07 -13.35 -8.87
N MET A 630 -11.84 -12.07 -9.20
CA MET A 630 -12.90 -11.11 -9.55
C MET A 630 -13.41 -11.30 -10.99
N ALA A 631 -12.52 -11.66 -11.92
CA ALA A 631 -12.83 -11.91 -13.32
C ALA A 631 -12.37 -13.33 -13.76
N PRO A 632 -13.00 -14.40 -13.27
CA PRO A 632 -12.56 -15.78 -13.51
C PRO A 632 -12.50 -16.14 -15.01
N ASN A 633 -13.44 -15.61 -15.80
CA ASN A 633 -13.50 -15.81 -17.25
C ASN A 633 -12.32 -15.17 -18.01
N ARG A 634 -11.53 -14.30 -17.36
CA ARG A 634 -10.44 -13.51 -17.99
C ARG A 634 -9.04 -13.88 -17.49
N LYS A 635 -8.90 -14.89 -16.63
CA LYS A 635 -7.59 -15.38 -16.13
C LYS A 635 -6.55 -15.61 -17.23
N GLY A 636 -6.97 -16.15 -18.38
CA GLY A 636 -6.11 -16.39 -19.55
C GLY A 636 -5.74 -15.17 -20.40
N GLU A 637 -6.36 -14.01 -20.16
CA GLU A 637 -5.91 -12.71 -20.69
C GLU A 637 -4.95 -12.03 -19.71
N LEU A 638 -5.33 -12.02 -18.42
CA LEU A 638 -4.54 -11.45 -17.33
C LEU A 638 -3.13 -12.05 -17.28
N SER A 639 -2.99 -13.38 -17.37
CA SER A 639 -1.69 -14.05 -17.33
C SER A 639 -0.76 -13.65 -18.49
N LYS A 640 -1.31 -13.43 -19.68
CA LYS A 640 -0.55 -13.01 -20.88
C LYS A 640 -0.04 -11.56 -20.78
N MET A 641 -0.72 -10.71 -20.01
CA MET A 641 -0.32 -9.31 -19.84
C MET A 641 0.47 -9.04 -18.55
N ALA A 642 0.46 -9.94 -17.56
CA ALA A 642 1.03 -9.71 -16.24
C ALA A 642 2.52 -9.29 -16.24
N VAL A 643 3.36 -9.99 -17.00
CA VAL A 643 4.80 -9.65 -17.11
C VAL A 643 5.00 -8.27 -17.76
N ARG A 644 4.17 -7.91 -18.75
CA ARG A 644 4.21 -6.58 -19.37
C ARG A 644 3.77 -5.49 -18.39
N ALA A 645 2.70 -5.74 -17.63
CA ALA A 645 2.22 -4.81 -16.62
C ALA A 645 3.23 -4.60 -15.48
N MET A 646 3.94 -5.66 -15.06
CA MET A 646 5.03 -5.58 -14.07
C MET A 646 6.19 -4.73 -14.58
N ILE A 647 6.62 -4.92 -15.84
CA ILE A 647 7.67 -4.10 -16.46
C ILE A 647 7.24 -2.62 -16.55
N ALA A 648 6.00 -2.34 -16.98
CA ALA A 648 5.47 -0.98 -17.01
C ALA A 648 5.38 -0.33 -15.61
N GLY A 649 5.08 -1.12 -14.57
CA GLY A 649 5.08 -0.68 -13.18
C GLY A 649 6.49 -0.40 -12.66
N MET A 650 7.45 -1.29 -12.93
CA MET A 650 8.86 -1.08 -12.62
C MET A 650 9.40 0.20 -13.29
N THR A 651 9.05 0.45 -14.56
CA THR A 651 9.43 1.68 -15.26
C THR A 651 8.72 2.93 -14.70
N ALA A 652 7.51 2.82 -14.15
CA ALA A 652 6.87 3.95 -13.46
C ALA A 652 7.67 4.35 -12.19
N ASN A 653 8.19 3.36 -11.45
CA ASN A 653 9.08 3.58 -10.30
C ASN A 653 10.39 4.26 -10.76
N PHE A 654 10.95 3.85 -11.92
CA PHE A 654 12.15 4.49 -12.47
C PHE A 654 11.92 5.92 -12.98
N LEU A 655 10.73 6.23 -13.50
CA LEU A 655 10.34 7.59 -13.91
C LEU A 655 10.17 8.53 -12.71
N THR A 656 9.54 8.07 -11.63
CA THR A 656 9.42 8.87 -10.38
C THR A 656 10.78 9.05 -9.71
N ALA A 657 11.62 8.02 -9.69
CA ALA A 657 13.01 8.11 -9.19
C ALA A 657 13.90 9.04 -10.02
N SER A 658 13.74 9.05 -11.35
CA SER A 658 14.39 10.04 -12.20
C SER A 658 13.94 11.46 -11.89
N ILE A 659 12.65 11.69 -11.59
CA ILE A 659 12.19 13.04 -11.16
C ILE A 659 12.79 13.44 -9.81
N ALA A 660 12.90 12.51 -8.85
CA ALA A 660 13.58 12.77 -7.59
C ALA A 660 15.07 13.13 -7.81
N GLY A 661 15.78 12.37 -8.64
CA GLY A 661 17.18 12.66 -9.03
C GLY A 661 17.35 13.95 -9.84
N LEU A 662 16.32 14.36 -10.59
CA LEU A 662 16.28 15.62 -11.33
C LEU A 662 16.13 16.84 -10.39
N LEU A 663 15.32 16.72 -9.34
CA LEU A 663 14.99 17.80 -8.41
C LEU A 663 15.89 17.86 -7.15
N TYR A 664 16.69 16.83 -6.87
CA TYR A 664 17.60 16.78 -5.72
C TYR A 664 18.69 17.88 -5.76
N GLN A 665 18.87 18.61 -4.65
CA GLN A 665 19.80 19.76 -4.55
C GLN A 665 20.73 19.73 -3.33
N GLY A 666 21.11 18.53 -2.85
CA GLY A 666 22.27 18.36 -1.95
C GLY A 666 22.12 18.94 -0.54
N SER A 667 20.89 19.19 -0.07
CA SER A 667 20.65 19.62 1.31
C SER A 667 19.22 19.28 1.77
N VAL A 668 19.08 18.10 2.39
CA VAL A 668 17.81 17.62 3.01
C VAL A 668 17.32 18.54 4.16
N SER A 669 18.16 19.48 4.62
CA SER A 669 17.75 20.59 5.49
C SER A 669 16.69 21.52 4.89
N LYS A 670 16.41 21.44 3.58
CA LYS A 670 15.21 22.03 2.97
C LYS A 670 14.18 20.96 2.61
N CYS A 671 14.51 20.01 1.74
CA CYS A 671 13.66 18.83 1.51
C CYS A 671 14.41 17.51 1.57
#